data_AF-A0A517PRM7-F1
#
_entry.id   AF-A0A517PRM7-F1
#
_cell.length_a   1.000
_cell.length_b   1.000
_cell.length_c   1.000
_cell.angle_alpha   90.00
_cell.angle_beta   90.00
_cell.angle_gamma   90.00
#
_symmetry.space_group_name_H-M   'P 1'
#
loop_
_entity.id
_entity.type
_entity.pdbx_description
1 polymer ?
#
loop_
_entity_poly.entity_id
_entity_poly.type
_entity_poly.pdbx_seq_one_letter_code
_entity_poly.pdbx_strand_id
1 'polypeptide(L)'
;MDVPSVDDEGLVPVAEISAEIAQLQARVNELNDNEPGEHHERMSLLKHMESLTEDLEYREYAESYEIPYIRIRDVANGVAAAGTAWVKREVAKEIAPKWKLKHGDVLVSKSGTIGKTGIVRNGAVGGVAANSFFVLRVDGDVLDPHFVMAYLNSSEVRFWLEERARGSAAKHLSSAVFKEIPIPLPPIQMQRRIGAEYRELGTDAIELLSRLLTGTETNAVSQWLNHYWATLSNQDVDSLRISYWQKLSGEFRKLRNEVAHSTSDAGPLTAWTLAFSEALTPFRGAEDIPDGPALFSVLNEVGRRLDRAEEAADGDLPDNRKAKSFTRVLEKWLKLTTESMVKQNRLVITTDVTEVPVGECTDLTLKVENQGTLPIRSLRLWGEPFNDVHIQFLAAGDSAEAEFSVVALEEYNHIDVTIQWECLSLEGDEISGSKDLRFSVVSAESASETADLGASPYVTGDPVKVDRNDVFFGREELIEQIKRQILQSGNVVLLEGNRRAGKSSVLWHLEGAKAIPGWLGVYCSLQGAEGNSEGGIPTADVFRSIAYELVQSMRKLNGSVVMPDGTVLDGDKKLGIARALQQGISEEAPFQDFREYLETIIETLAEQQLGLLLMIDEFDKLQEGINNKVTSPQVPENIRFLVQSFPKLSAILTGSRRLKRMRQEYWSALFGLGTRLGVSALPLEAAARLITEPVAGRLSYSKSAVNRAHELTAGQPYLLQCLCNRVFDIAARTGVRSITVDHVNDAADALVEDNEHFASLWDYTEFDRRRFLLYLLHREENGPDPMRLGVIEAKLEEAGVELREEIVISDLELLRELELVDLHGESSGAYYTLTIPMMGQWLDSQQDFEILRSRARAEAEDISGKLSEITRPEDEIEDTKDIDDE
;
A
#
# COMPACT_ATOMS: atom_id res chain seq x y z
N MET A 1 -63.24 -40.09 24.22
CA MET A 1 -64.32 -40.74 24.97
C MET A 1 -64.76 -39.75 26.01
N ASP A 2 -65.99 -39.26 25.89
CA ASP A 2 -66.62 -38.42 26.91
C ASP A 2 -66.78 -39.25 28.18
N VAL A 3 -66.33 -38.72 29.33
CA VAL A 3 -66.61 -39.36 30.62
C VAL A 3 -67.88 -38.73 31.19
N PRO A 4 -68.97 -39.50 31.38
CA PRO A 4 -70.17 -39.04 32.06
C PRO A 4 -69.94 -38.97 33.57
N SER A 5 -70.60 -38.02 34.21
CA SER A 5 -70.70 -37.89 35.66
C SER A 5 -71.83 -38.75 36.20
N VAL A 6 -71.55 -39.79 37.01
CA VAL A 6 -72.53 -40.37 37.96
C VAL A 6 -71.77 -41.04 39.12
N ASP A 7 -71.96 -40.46 40.30
CA ASP A 7 -72.18 -41.03 41.65
C ASP A 7 -71.41 -42.28 42.13
N ASP A 8 -70.60 -42.01 43.15
CA ASP A 8 -69.99 -42.90 44.14
C ASP A 8 -71.09 -43.50 45.04
N GLU A 9 -71.49 -44.77 44.85
CA GLU A 9 -72.04 -45.63 45.92
C GLU A 9 -72.27 -47.07 45.38
N GLY A 10 -71.38 -48.01 45.76
CA GLY A 10 -71.66 -49.46 45.64
C GLY A 10 -70.66 -50.32 44.83
N LEU A 11 -69.37 -49.98 44.77
CA LEU A 11 -68.38 -50.79 44.04
C LEU A 11 -67.81 -51.95 44.90
N VAL A 12 -67.90 -53.16 44.36
CA VAL A 12 -67.25 -54.40 44.87
C VAL A 12 -65.72 -54.28 44.75
N PRO A 13 -64.91 -54.60 45.79
CA PRO A 13 -63.44 -54.43 45.77
C PRO A 13 -62.72 -55.27 44.69
N VAL A 14 -61.61 -54.76 44.15
CA VAL A 14 -60.71 -55.45 43.18
C VAL A 14 -60.32 -56.85 43.64
N ALA A 15 -60.09 -57.03 44.95
CA ALA A 15 -59.77 -58.31 45.56
C ALA A 15 -60.88 -59.37 45.45
N GLU A 16 -62.15 -58.96 45.49
CA GLU A 16 -63.29 -59.87 45.35
C GLU A 16 -63.47 -60.30 43.88
N ILE A 17 -63.33 -59.37 42.93
CA ILE A 17 -63.39 -59.68 41.48
C ILE A 17 -62.24 -60.62 41.07
N SER A 18 -61.03 -60.38 41.58
CA SER A 18 -59.87 -61.26 41.34
C SER A 18 -60.09 -62.67 41.88
N ALA A 19 -60.71 -62.80 43.06
CA ALA A 19 -61.02 -64.11 43.66
C ALA A 19 -62.10 -64.85 42.87
N GLU A 20 -63.11 -64.13 42.36
CA GLU A 20 -64.19 -64.68 41.54
C GLU A 20 -63.67 -65.20 40.18
N ILE A 21 -62.81 -64.44 39.50
CA ILE A 21 -62.16 -64.90 38.26
C ILE A 21 -61.35 -66.18 38.51
N ALA A 22 -60.62 -66.27 39.62
CA ALA A 22 -59.85 -67.47 39.96
C ALA A 22 -60.75 -68.71 40.20
N GLN A 23 -61.91 -68.54 40.83
CA GLN A 23 -62.88 -69.62 41.03
C GLN A 23 -63.51 -70.08 39.71
N LEU A 24 -63.88 -69.13 38.84
CA LEU A 24 -64.44 -69.44 37.52
C LEU A 24 -63.39 -70.14 36.63
N GLN A 25 -62.12 -69.73 36.69
CA GLN A 25 -61.02 -70.37 35.96
C GLN A 25 -60.81 -71.82 36.39
N ALA A 26 -60.89 -72.09 37.71
CA ALA A 26 -60.80 -73.45 38.24
C ALA A 26 -61.96 -74.31 37.72
N ARG A 27 -63.18 -73.77 37.69
CA ARG A 27 -64.37 -74.48 37.19
C ARG A 27 -64.29 -74.77 35.69
N VAL A 28 -63.79 -73.84 34.89
CA VAL A 28 -63.58 -74.04 33.44
C VAL A 28 -62.56 -75.14 33.15
N ASN A 29 -61.57 -75.33 34.01
CA ASN A 29 -60.55 -76.38 33.85
C ASN A 29 -61.06 -77.80 34.20
N GLU A 30 -62.15 -77.92 34.97
CA GLU A 30 -62.77 -79.21 35.33
C GLU A 30 -63.75 -79.73 34.26
N LEU A 31 -64.24 -78.86 33.36
CA LEU A 31 -65.24 -79.20 32.35
C LEU A 31 -64.61 -79.81 31.08
N ASN A 32 -65.23 -80.84 30.52
CA ASN A 32 -64.73 -81.57 29.36
C ASN A 32 -65.31 -81.03 28.04
N ASP A 33 -64.43 -80.49 27.20
CA ASP A 33 -64.81 -79.74 25.99
C ASP A 33 -65.49 -80.57 24.88
N ASN A 34 -65.42 -81.91 24.98
CA ASN A 34 -65.97 -82.83 23.98
C ASN A 34 -67.42 -83.26 24.28
N GLU A 35 -67.98 -82.93 25.45
CA GLU A 35 -69.40 -83.16 25.74
C GLU A 35 -70.24 -81.91 25.44
N PRO A 36 -71.30 -82.00 24.62
CA PRO A 36 -72.04 -80.81 24.16
C PRO A 36 -72.66 -79.95 25.27
N GLY A 37 -73.07 -80.57 26.38
CA GLY A 37 -73.64 -79.87 27.54
C GLY A 37 -72.58 -79.10 28.32
N GLU A 38 -71.45 -79.75 28.61
CA GLU A 38 -70.33 -79.14 29.33
C GLU A 38 -69.61 -78.08 28.49
N HIS A 39 -69.52 -78.26 27.16
CA HIS A 39 -68.98 -77.26 26.25
C HIS A 39 -69.77 -75.95 26.28
N HIS A 40 -71.12 -76.03 26.34
CA HIS A 40 -71.95 -74.83 26.41
C HIS A 40 -71.78 -74.09 27.74
N GLU A 41 -71.70 -74.83 28.86
CA GLU A 41 -71.42 -74.25 30.18
C GLU A 41 -70.03 -73.62 30.22
N ARG A 42 -69.01 -74.29 29.67
CA ARG A 42 -67.64 -73.80 29.58
C ARG A 42 -67.53 -72.49 28.79
N MET A 43 -68.22 -72.39 27.65
CA MET A 43 -68.26 -71.16 26.85
C MET A 43 -69.01 -70.02 27.56
N SER A 44 -70.05 -70.32 28.33
CA SER A 44 -70.76 -69.32 29.14
C SER A 44 -69.89 -68.79 30.28
N LEU A 45 -69.15 -69.66 30.96
CA LEU A 45 -68.24 -69.29 32.05
C LEU A 45 -67.04 -68.49 31.54
N LEU A 46 -66.43 -68.89 30.40
CA LEU A 46 -65.35 -68.14 29.77
C LEU A 46 -65.80 -66.73 29.38
N LYS A 47 -66.99 -66.58 28.81
CA LYS A 47 -67.54 -65.26 28.44
C LYS A 47 -67.81 -64.38 29.68
N HIS A 48 -68.22 -64.99 30.79
CA HIS A 48 -68.41 -64.29 32.05
C HIS A 48 -67.07 -63.83 32.64
N MET A 49 -66.05 -64.70 32.60
CA MET A 49 -64.69 -64.36 33.03
C MET A 49 -64.08 -63.26 32.17
N GLU A 50 -64.31 -63.28 30.85
CA GLU A 50 -63.82 -62.24 29.93
C GLU A 50 -64.39 -60.85 30.32
N SER A 51 -65.69 -60.79 30.61
CA SER A 51 -66.35 -59.57 31.10
C SER A 51 -65.82 -59.09 32.46
N LEU A 52 -65.53 -60.01 33.40
CA LEU A 52 -64.95 -59.66 34.70
C LEU A 52 -63.48 -59.24 34.58
N THR A 53 -62.73 -59.81 33.64
CA THR A 53 -61.32 -59.47 33.39
C THR A 53 -61.22 -58.07 32.76
N GLU A 54 -62.12 -57.71 31.84
CA GLU A 54 -62.20 -56.34 31.31
C GLU A 54 -62.59 -55.32 32.40
N ASP A 55 -63.51 -55.66 33.32
CA ASP A 55 -63.85 -54.77 34.45
C ASP A 55 -62.71 -54.66 35.48
N LEU A 56 -61.95 -55.75 35.70
CA LEU A 56 -60.74 -55.75 36.53
C LEU A 56 -59.65 -54.86 35.91
N GLU A 57 -59.33 -55.05 34.63
CA GLU A 57 -58.33 -54.25 33.92
C GLU A 57 -58.74 -52.77 33.86
N TYR A 58 -60.03 -52.47 33.64
CA TYR A 58 -60.54 -51.10 33.65
C TYR A 58 -60.44 -50.46 35.03
N ARG A 59 -60.73 -51.20 36.12
CA ARG A 59 -60.66 -50.66 37.49
C ARG A 59 -59.22 -50.54 38.00
N GLU A 60 -58.34 -51.49 37.69
CA GLU A 60 -56.89 -51.36 37.94
C GLU A 60 -56.29 -50.18 37.15
N TYR A 61 -56.77 -49.94 35.92
CA TYR A 61 -56.40 -48.79 35.11
C TYR A 61 -56.96 -47.46 35.67
N ALA A 62 -58.19 -47.44 36.19
CA ALA A 62 -58.83 -46.27 36.80
C ALA A 62 -58.21 -45.89 38.17
N GLU A 63 -57.75 -46.84 38.97
CA GLU A 63 -57.06 -46.59 40.25
C GLU A 63 -55.61 -46.03 40.09
N SER A 64 -55.10 -45.90 38.86
CA SER A 64 -53.67 -45.67 38.56
C SER A 64 -53.21 -44.22 38.25
N TYR A 65 -54.10 -43.22 38.18
CA TYR A 65 -53.72 -41.83 37.84
C TYR A 65 -54.15 -40.79 38.88
N GLU A 66 -53.20 -40.09 39.51
CA GLU A 66 -53.56 -38.92 40.33
C GLU A 66 -52.43 -37.87 40.38
N ILE A 67 -52.23 -37.12 39.29
CA ILE A 67 -52.24 -35.64 39.21
C ILE A 67 -51.99 -35.19 37.75
N PRO A 68 -52.59 -34.08 37.28
CA PRO A 68 -52.49 -33.64 35.88
C PRO A 68 -51.09 -33.08 35.55
N TYR A 69 -50.57 -33.43 34.37
CA TYR A 69 -49.31 -32.92 33.81
C TYR A 69 -49.61 -31.89 32.70
N ILE A 70 -49.32 -30.61 32.98
CA ILE A 70 -49.72 -29.48 32.13
C ILE A 70 -48.64 -29.15 31.11
N ARG A 71 -48.96 -29.26 29.81
CA ARG A 71 -48.09 -28.96 28.67
C ARG A 71 -48.51 -27.67 27.96
N ILE A 72 -47.66 -27.14 27.07
CA ILE A 72 -47.94 -25.88 26.32
C ILE A 72 -49.26 -25.92 25.54
N ARG A 73 -49.64 -27.10 25.04
CA ARG A 73 -50.90 -27.32 24.32
C ARG A 73 -52.14 -27.22 25.21
N ASP A 74 -51.99 -27.44 26.52
CA ASP A 74 -53.07 -27.46 27.50
C ASP A 74 -53.44 -26.04 27.98
N VAL A 75 -52.63 -25.04 27.60
CA VAL A 75 -52.93 -23.63 27.81
C VAL A 75 -53.70 -23.10 26.61
N ALA A 76 -54.94 -22.67 26.81
CA ALA A 76 -55.77 -22.08 25.77
C ALA A 76 -56.48 -20.83 26.30
N ASN A 77 -56.60 -19.78 25.48
CA ASN A 77 -57.28 -18.52 25.82
C ASN A 77 -56.85 -17.93 27.18
N GLY A 78 -55.55 -18.00 27.51
CA GLY A 78 -55.01 -17.47 28.77
C GLY A 78 -55.34 -18.30 30.01
N VAL A 79 -55.81 -19.54 29.86
CA VAL A 79 -56.19 -20.41 30.98
C VAL A 79 -55.55 -21.79 30.84
N ALA A 80 -55.08 -22.33 31.97
CA ALA A 80 -54.70 -23.73 32.14
C ALA A 80 -55.74 -24.39 33.06
N ALA A 81 -56.76 -25.02 32.46
CA ALA A 81 -57.93 -25.54 33.19
C ALA A 81 -57.91 -27.06 33.39
N ALA A 82 -57.24 -27.81 32.51
CA ALA A 82 -57.13 -29.26 32.56
C ALA A 82 -55.85 -29.72 31.84
N GLY A 83 -55.27 -30.83 32.26
CA GLY A 83 -54.14 -31.48 31.58
C GLY A 83 -54.62 -32.56 30.61
N THR A 84 -53.89 -32.76 29.51
CA THR A 84 -54.10 -33.89 28.58
C THR A 84 -53.14 -35.07 28.83
N ALA A 85 -52.39 -35.01 29.93
CA ALA A 85 -51.48 -36.03 30.39
C ALA A 85 -51.51 -36.10 31.92
N TRP A 86 -51.10 -37.23 32.49
CA TRP A 86 -51.17 -37.48 33.93
C TRP A 86 -49.85 -38.09 34.43
N VAL A 87 -49.50 -37.75 35.67
CA VAL A 87 -48.36 -38.33 36.38
C VAL A 87 -48.84 -39.55 37.17
N LYS A 88 -48.09 -40.65 37.09
CA LYS A 88 -48.37 -41.87 37.87
C LYS A 88 -48.30 -41.57 39.37
N ARG A 89 -49.15 -42.24 40.16
CA ARG A 89 -49.33 -42.00 41.60
C ARG A 89 -48.04 -42.13 42.42
N GLU A 90 -47.17 -43.06 42.07
CA GLU A 90 -45.86 -43.28 42.71
C GLU A 90 -44.96 -42.05 42.58
N VAL A 91 -44.81 -41.53 41.35
CA VAL A 91 -44.04 -40.33 41.05
C VAL A 91 -44.71 -39.09 41.67
N ALA A 92 -46.04 -39.02 41.65
CA ALA A 92 -46.79 -37.90 42.21
C ALA A 92 -46.60 -37.72 43.73
N LYS A 93 -46.31 -38.80 44.48
CA LYS A 93 -45.99 -38.77 45.92
C LYS A 93 -44.59 -38.20 46.19
N GLU A 94 -43.64 -38.40 45.28
CA GLU A 94 -42.26 -37.91 45.39
C GLU A 94 -42.12 -36.43 45.00
N ILE A 95 -43.09 -35.89 44.26
CA ILE A 95 -43.08 -34.49 43.84
C ILE A 95 -43.32 -33.57 45.03
N ALA A 96 -42.28 -32.80 45.37
CA ALA A 96 -42.33 -31.84 46.46
C ALA A 96 -43.50 -30.84 46.29
N PRO A 97 -44.21 -30.46 47.37
CA PRO A 97 -45.39 -29.58 47.31
C PRO A 97 -45.16 -28.24 46.58
N LYS A 98 -43.92 -27.73 46.58
CA LYS A 98 -43.54 -26.49 45.88
C LYS A 98 -43.76 -26.54 44.38
N TRP A 99 -43.69 -27.72 43.77
CA TRP A 99 -43.86 -27.95 42.32
C TRP A 99 -45.31 -28.17 41.92
N LYS A 100 -46.21 -28.38 42.89
CA LYS A 100 -47.63 -28.52 42.63
C LYS A 100 -48.25 -27.16 42.31
N LEU A 101 -49.01 -27.12 41.22
CA LEU A 101 -49.70 -25.93 40.74
C LEU A 101 -50.82 -25.53 41.70
N LYS A 102 -50.91 -24.24 42.00
CA LYS A 102 -51.97 -23.65 42.82
C LYS A 102 -52.90 -22.84 41.95
N HIS A 103 -54.14 -22.70 42.42
CA HIS A 103 -55.09 -21.78 41.79
C HIS A 103 -54.49 -20.37 41.74
N GLY A 104 -54.51 -19.74 40.56
CA GLY A 104 -53.97 -18.40 40.36
C GLY A 104 -52.47 -18.35 40.01
N ASP A 105 -51.75 -19.49 39.97
CA ASP A 105 -50.39 -19.51 39.41
C ASP A 105 -50.45 -19.10 37.92
N VAL A 106 -49.50 -18.26 37.48
CA VAL A 106 -49.36 -17.85 36.07
C VAL A 106 -48.26 -18.68 35.42
N LEU A 107 -48.62 -19.49 34.43
CA LEU A 107 -47.69 -20.25 33.61
C LEU A 107 -47.17 -19.37 32.47
N VAL A 108 -45.86 -19.39 32.21
CA VAL A 108 -45.22 -18.68 31.08
C VAL A 108 -44.30 -19.63 30.35
N SER A 109 -44.52 -19.87 29.06
CA SER A 109 -43.68 -20.79 28.29
C SER A 109 -42.29 -20.20 28.00
N LYS A 110 -41.24 -20.98 28.30
CA LYS A 110 -39.83 -20.62 28.09
C LYS A 110 -39.17 -21.35 26.91
N SER A 111 -39.91 -22.20 26.20
CA SER A 111 -39.42 -23.04 25.09
C SER A 111 -40.55 -23.35 24.12
N GLY A 112 -40.29 -23.41 22.81
CA GLY A 112 -41.34 -23.61 21.78
C GLY A 112 -42.03 -22.28 21.42
N THR A 113 -43.33 -22.15 21.71
CA THR A 113 -44.04 -20.86 21.62
C THR A 113 -43.66 -20.01 22.83
N ILE A 114 -42.62 -19.19 22.75
CA ILE A 114 -42.19 -18.34 23.88
C ILE A 114 -43.29 -17.35 24.27
N GLY A 115 -43.43 -17.09 25.58
CA GLY A 115 -44.30 -16.02 26.08
C GLY A 115 -45.80 -16.36 26.06
N LYS A 116 -46.18 -17.59 25.72
CA LYS A 116 -47.55 -18.08 25.90
C LYS A 116 -47.83 -18.18 27.39
N THR A 117 -48.84 -17.45 27.83
CA THR A 117 -49.23 -17.37 29.24
C THR A 117 -50.58 -18.03 29.52
N GLY A 118 -50.75 -18.51 30.74
CA GLY A 118 -52.06 -18.99 31.19
C GLY A 118 -52.18 -19.11 32.70
N ILE A 119 -53.36 -18.81 33.23
CA ILE A 119 -53.64 -18.89 34.67
C ILE A 119 -54.17 -20.28 35.02
N VAL A 120 -53.58 -20.89 36.06
CA VAL A 120 -53.98 -22.19 36.58
C VAL A 120 -55.32 -22.09 37.29
N ARG A 121 -56.28 -22.91 36.85
CA ARG A 121 -57.62 -23.04 37.44
C ARG A 121 -58.12 -24.48 37.37
N ASN A 122 -59.18 -24.77 38.12
CA ASN A 122 -59.95 -26.02 38.05
C ASN A 122 -59.06 -27.29 38.10
N GLY A 123 -59.24 -28.20 37.15
CA GLY A 123 -58.57 -29.50 37.06
C GLY A 123 -57.09 -29.43 36.71
N ALA A 124 -56.44 -28.25 36.70
CA ALA A 124 -54.98 -28.14 36.67
C ALA A 124 -54.38 -27.93 38.08
N VAL A 125 -55.19 -27.58 39.08
CA VAL A 125 -54.75 -27.37 40.47
C VAL A 125 -54.31 -28.69 41.08
N GLY A 126 -53.18 -28.69 41.79
CA GLY A 126 -52.53 -29.89 42.31
C GLY A 126 -51.65 -30.62 41.28
N GLY A 127 -51.77 -30.28 40.00
CA GLY A 127 -50.95 -30.79 38.90
C GLY A 127 -49.52 -30.27 38.88
N VAL A 128 -48.79 -30.64 37.84
CA VAL A 128 -47.38 -30.28 37.63
C VAL A 128 -47.21 -29.72 36.23
N ALA A 129 -46.56 -28.56 36.11
CA ALA A 129 -46.24 -27.98 34.81
C ALA A 129 -45.03 -28.68 34.17
N ALA A 130 -45.08 -28.85 32.85
CA ALA A 130 -43.95 -29.32 32.08
C ALA A 130 -42.74 -28.40 32.23
N ASN A 131 -41.53 -28.95 32.07
CA ASN A 131 -40.28 -28.18 32.16
C ASN A 131 -40.15 -27.10 31.07
N SER A 132 -41.11 -26.96 30.16
CA SER A 132 -41.19 -25.87 29.19
C SER A 132 -41.83 -24.59 29.74
N PHE A 133 -42.21 -24.56 31.02
CA PHE A 133 -42.82 -23.40 31.69
C PHE A 133 -41.94 -22.81 32.79
N PHE A 134 -42.12 -21.50 33.03
CA PHE A 134 -41.96 -20.87 34.33
C PHE A 134 -43.32 -20.84 35.04
N VAL A 135 -43.32 -21.09 36.35
CA VAL A 135 -44.51 -20.99 37.21
C VAL A 135 -44.34 -19.77 38.09
N LEU A 136 -45.17 -18.75 37.88
CA LEU A 136 -45.16 -17.54 38.68
C LEU A 136 -46.27 -17.62 39.72
N ARG A 137 -45.86 -17.55 41.00
CA ARG A 137 -46.75 -17.52 42.13
C ARG A 137 -46.69 -16.14 42.75
N VAL A 138 -47.77 -15.39 42.62
CA VAL A 138 -47.86 -14.01 43.10
C VAL A 138 -48.47 -13.98 44.50
N ASP A 139 -48.09 -12.97 45.27
CA ASP A 139 -48.78 -12.62 46.50
C ASP A 139 -50.05 -11.84 46.15
N GLY A 140 -51.22 -12.45 46.37
CA GLY A 140 -52.52 -11.91 45.95
C GLY A 140 -52.94 -10.63 46.66
N ASP A 141 -52.28 -10.27 47.78
CA ASP A 141 -52.51 -9.01 48.48
C ASP A 141 -51.77 -7.84 47.82
N VAL A 142 -50.69 -8.12 47.08
CA VAL A 142 -49.83 -7.12 46.44
C VAL A 142 -50.06 -7.07 44.93
N LEU A 143 -50.27 -8.23 44.30
CA LEU A 143 -50.22 -8.39 42.86
C LEU A 143 -51.33 -9.33 42.35
N ASP A 144 -52.17 -8.82 41.46
CA ASP A 144 -53.25 -9.57 40.85
C ASP A 144 -52.72 -10.48 39.72
N PRO A 145 -53.00 -11.81 39.73
CA PRO A 145 -52.53 -12.72 38.69
C PRO A 145 -53.01 -12.36 37.27
N HIS A 146 -54.21 -11.77 37.13
CA HIS A 146 -54.72 -11.35 35.83
C HIS A 146 -53.99 -10.13 35.31
N PHE A 147 -53.60 -9.21 36.19
CA PHE A 147 -52.73 -8.10 35.82
C PHE A 147 -51.36 -8.58 35.36
N VAL A 148 -50.72 -9.53 36.06
CA VAL A 148 -49.42 -10.09 35.64
C VAL A 148 -49.52 -10.76 34.29
N MET A 149 -50.56 -11.55 34.07
CA MET A 149 -50.82 -12.14 32.75
C MET A 149 -51.02 -11.07 31.69
N ALA A 150 -51.82 -10.03 31.94
CA ALA A 150 -52.04 -8.93 31.01
C ALA A 150 -50.73 -8.17 30.69
N TYR A 151 -49.93 -7.87 31.70
CA TYR A 151 -48.64 -7.19 31.56
C TYR A 151 -47.62 -8.01 30.76
N LEU A 152 -47.49 -9.32 31.05
CA LEU A 152 -46.61 -10.21 30.30
C LEU A 152 -47.04 -10.41 28.84
N ASN A 153 -48.32 -10.17 28.53
CA ASN A 153 -48.84 -10.22 27.17
C ASN A 153 -48.85 -8.86 26.46
N SER A 154 -48.41 -7.79 27.12
CA SER A 154 -48.25 -6.49 26.45
C SER A 154 -47.23 -6.58 25.32
N SER A 155 -47.44 -5.79 24.29
CA SER A 155 -46.61 -5.80 23.08
C SER A 155 -45.14 -5.53 23.39
N GLU A 156 -44.88 -4.61 24.32
CA GLU A 156 -43.55 -4.19 24.74
C GLU A 156 -42.85 -5.28 25.55
N VAL A 157 -43.55 -5.94 26.47
CA VAL A 157 -42.96 -7.02 27.28
C VAL A 157 -42.72 -8.27 26.41
N ARG A 158 -43.62 -8.58 25.47
CA ARG A 158 -43.39 -9.67 24.50
C ARG A 158 -42.17 -9.41 23.63
N PHE A 159 -42.05 -8.20 23.07
CA PHE A 159 -40.87 -7.81 22.29
C PHE A 159 -39.59 -7.91 23.12
N TRP A 160 -39.62 -7.41 24.36
CA TRP A 160 -38.48 -7.47 25.28
C TRP A 160 -38.02 -8.91 25.56
N LEU A 161 -38.98 -9.84 25.71
CA LEU A 161 -38.73 -11.27 25.91
C LEU A 161 -38.21 -11.96 24.65
N GLU A 162 -38.71 -11.59 23.47
CA GLU A 162 -38.30 -12.16 22.19
C GLU A 162 -36.88 -11.75 21.77
N GLU A 163 -36.49 -10.50 22.05
CA GLU A 163 -35.16 -9.95 21.77
C GLU A 163 -34.08 -10.64 22.61
N ARG A 164 -34.39 -10.97 23.86
CA ARG A 164 -33.46 -11.59 24.83
C ARG A 164 -33.51 -13.11 24.85
N ALA A 165 -34.34 -13.72 24.01
CA ALA A 165 -34.38 -15.17 23.83
C ALA A 165 -33.23 -15.64 22.92
N ARG A 166 -32.48 -16.66 23.34
CA ARG A 166 -31.29 -17.17 22.62
C ARG A 166 -31.63 -18.39 21.75
N GLY A 167 -30.98 -18.52 20.58
CA GLY A 167 -31.04 -19.69 19.67
C GLY A 167 -31.77 -19.43 18.35
N SER A 168 -31.22 -19.90 17.22
CA SER A 168 -31.75 -19.66 15.86
C SER A 168 -32.87 -20.61 15.42
N ALA A 169 -32.89 -21.86 15.90
CA ALA A 169 -33.89 -22.88 15.51
C ALA A 169 -34.99 -23.11 16.56
N ALA A 170 -34.68 -23.00 17.86
CA ALA A 170 -35.63 -23.03 18.97
C ALA A 170 -35.19 -21.99 20.00
N LYS A 171 -35.92 -20.88 20.07
CA LYS A 171 -35.62 -19.82 21.04
C LYS A 171 -35.86 -20.35 22.46
N HIS A 172 -34.95 -20.05 23.38
CA HIS A 172 -35.05 -20.40 24.81
C HIS A 172 -34.88 -19.15 25.68
N LEU A 173 -35.74 -19.02 26.71
CA LEU A 173 -35.67 -17.92 27.68
C LEU A 173 -35.03 -18.39 29.00
N SER A 174 -33.95 -17.72 29.41
CA SER A 174 -33.25 -18.05 30.66
C SER A 174 -33.98 -17.49 31.89
N SER A 175 -33.82 -18.14 33.04
CA SER A 175 -34.39 -17.63 34.29
C SER A 175 -33.73 -16.34 34.77
N ALA A 176 -32.51 -16.03 34.33
CA ALA A 176 -31.82 -14.78 34.67
C ALA A 176 -32.51 -13.60 33.98
N VAL A 177 -32.72 -13.72 32.66
CA VAL A 177 -33.46 -12.72 31.87
C VAL A 177 -34.87 -12.53 32.41
N PHE A 178 -35.58 -13.61 32.75
CA PHE A 178 -36.95 -13.48 33.25
C PHE A 178 -37.04 -12.72 34.59
N LYS A 179 -36.01 -12.82 35.45
CA LYS A 179 -35.99 -12.12 36.75
C LYS A 179 -35.74 -10.61 36.62
N GLU A 180 -35.26 -10.15 35.48
CA GLU A 180 -35.00 -8.72 35.22
C GLU A 180 -36.25 -7.97 34.76
N ILE A 181 -37.36 -8.66 34.47
CA ILE A 181 -38.59 -8.02 34.01
C ILE A 181 -39.12 -7.09 35.12
N PRO A 182 -39.19 -5.78 34.89
CA PRO A 182 -39.78 -4.86 35.86
C PRO A 182 -41.30 -5.05 35.83
N ILE A 183 -41.91 -5.48 36.94
CA ILE A 183 -43.37 -5.55 37.07
C ILE A 183 -43.83 -4.30 37.84
N PRO A 184 -44.60 -3.39 37.20
CA PRO A 184 -45.13 -2.21 37.89
C PRO A 184 -46.15 -2.64 38.96
N LEU A 185 -46.17 -1.94 40.09
CA LEU A 185 -47.08 -2.21 41.22
C LEU A 185 -48.10 -1.07 41.40
N PRO A 186 -49.02 -0.84 40.45
CA PRO A 186 -50.08 0.14 40.65
C PRO A 186 -51.06 -0.34 41.75
N PRO A 187 -51.92 0.52 42.31
CA PRO A 187 -52.91 0.12 43.30
C PRO A 187 -53.74 -1.11 42.85
N ILE A 188 -54.04 -2.03 43.79
CA ILE A 188 -54.69 -3.32 43.48
C ILE A 188 -56.00 -3.18 42.69
N GLN A 189 -56.71 -2.06 42.87
CA GLN A 189 -57.93 -1.72 42.14
C GLN A 189 -57.66 -1.46 40.65
N MET A 190 -56.56 -0.75 40.33
CA MET A 190 -56.12 -0.52 38.95
C MET A 190 -55.64 -1.81 38.30
N GLN A 191 -54.89 -2.64 39.04
CA GLN A 191 -54.45 -3.95 38.57
C GLN A 191 -55.65 -4.82 38.14
N ARG A 192 -56.66 -4.94 39.00
CA ARG A 192 -57.90 -5.70 38.72
C ARG A 192 -58.65 -5.17 37.51
N ARG A 193 -58.71 -3.85 37.35
CA ARG A 193 -59.33 -3.19 36.19
C ARG A 193 -58.58 -3.54 34.90
N ILE A 194 -57.26 -3.39 34.89
CA ILE A 194 -56.41 -3.70 33.73
C ILE A 194 -56.54 -5.19 33.36
N GLY A 195 -56.48 -6.09 34.35
CA GLY A 195 -56.64 -7.52 34.14
C GLY A 195 -58.05 -7.94 33.68
N ALA A 196 -59.09 -7.14 33.96
CA ALA A 196 -60.43 -7.34 33.43
C ALA A 196 -60.54 -6.85 31.98
N GLU A 197 -60.14 -5.60 31.71
CA GLU A 197 -60.20 -5.01 30.36
C GLU A 197 -59.37 -5.81 29.34
N TYR A 198 -58.18 -6.29 29.72
CA TYR A 198 -57.38 -7.18 28.87
C TYR A 198 -58.13 -8.48 28.51
N ARG A 199 -58.86 -9.08 29.45
CA ARG A 199 -59.59 -10.33 29.19
C ARG A 199 -60.84 -10.12 28.36
N GLU A 200 -61.50 -8.99 28.51
CA GLU A 200 -62.74 -8.67 27.80
C GLU A 200 -62.49 -8.11 26.40
N LEU A 201 -61.51 -7.22 26.25
CA LEU A 201 -61.29 -6.42 25.06
C LEU A 201 -59.94 -6.68 24.38
N GLY A 202 -59.01 -7.37 25.04
CA GLY A 202 -57.65 -7.59 24.54
C GLY A 202 -56.74 -6.35 24.60
N THR A 203 -57.17 -5.29 25.28
CA THR A 203 -56.44 -4.01 25.38
C THR A 203 -55.08 -4.19 26.04
N ASP A 204 -54.04 -3.55 25.48
CA ASP A 204 -52.68 -3.64 26.02
C ASP A 204 -52.59 -3.06 27.45
N ALA A 205 -51.97 -3.81 28.36
CA ALA A 205 -51.90 -3.46 29.76
C ALA A 205 -51.04 -2.20 30.02
N ILE A 206 -49.97 -1.97 29.23
CA ILE A 206 -49.10 -0.80 29.35
C ILE A 206 -49.80 0.43 28.78
N GLU A 207 -50.53 0.28 27.68
CA GLU A 207 -51.37 1.35 27.13
C GLU A 207 -52.42 1.79 28.15
N LEU A 208 -53.13 0.85 28.77
CA LEU A 208 -54.14 1.17 29.79
C LEU A 208 -53.51 1.81 31.04
N LEU A 209 -52.36 1.29 31.48
CA LEU A 209 -51.61 1.82 32.61
C LEU A 209 -51.18 3.26 32.34
N SER A 210 -50.60 3.53 31.16
CA SER A 210 -50.16 4.87 30.78
C SER A 210 -51.34 5.83 30.69
N ARG A 211 -52.46 5.44 30.06
CA ARG A 211 -53.68 6.25 29.99
C ARG A 211 -54.27 6.59 31.36
N LEU A 212 -54.20 5.65 32.31
CA LEU A 212 -54.69 5.87 33.68
C LEU A 212 -53.74 6.72 34.53
N LEU A 213 -52.43 6.71 34.22
CA LEU A 213 -51.42 7.48 34.94
C LEU A 213 -51.24 8.90 34.40
N THR A 214 -51.42 9.13 33.10
CA THR A 214 -51.03 10.41 32.45
C THR A 214 -52.17 11.40 32.25
N GLY A 215 -53.42 11.07 32.60
CA GLY A 215 -54.52 12.04 32.61
C GLY A 215 -54.60 12.92 31.36
N THR A 216 -54.79 12.33 30.18
CA THR A 216 -55.29 13.00 28.95
C THR A 216 -54.72 14.39 28.59
N GLU A 217 -53.41 14.55 28.36
CA GLU A 217 -52.91 15.52 27.36
C GLU A 217 -51.72 14.93 26.60
N THR A 218 -51.99 14.39 25.41
CA THR A 218 -50.95 13.90 24.50
C THR A 218 -50.22 15.12 23.92
N ASN A 219 -48.99 15.38 24.35
CA ASN A 219 -48.14 16.46 23.81
C ASN A 219 -48.02 16.31 22.27
N ALA A 220 -47.98 17.43 21.55
CA ALA A 220 -47.85 17.48 20.08
C ALA A 220 -46.71 16.61 19.55
N VAL A 221 -45.61 16.49 20.31
CA VAL A 221 -44.47 15.62 19.97
C VAL A 221 -44.85 14.14 19.97
N SER A 222 -45.59 13.68 20.97
CA SER A 222 -46.08 12.30 21.07
C SER A 222 -47.10 11.99 19.97
N GLN A 223 -47.96 12.94 19.62
CA GLN A 223 -48.91 12.78 18.51
C GLN A 223 -48.20 12.66 17.16
N TRP A 224 -47.19 13.51 16.93
CA TRP A 224 -46.36 13.46 15.74
C TRP A 224 -45.60 12.13 15.63
N LEU A 225 -44.98 11.68 16.72
CA LEU A 225 -44.29 10.39 16.77
C LEU A 225 -45.22 9.22 16.42
N ASN A 226 -46.43 9.19 17.00
CA ASN A 226 -47.41 8.14 16.70
C ASN A 226 -47.84 8.15 15.22
N HIS A 227 -48.01 9.33 14.62
CA HIS A 227 -48.38 9.46 13.20
C HIS A 227 -47.26 8.98 12.26
N TYR A 228 -46.01 9.38 12.50
CA TYR A 228 -44.89 9.00 11.64
C TYR A 228 -44.43 7.56 11.86
N TRP A 229 -44.50 7.04 13.09
CA TRP A 229 -44.16 5.64 13.37
C TRP A 229 -45.03 4.67 12.58
N ALA A 230 -46.34 4.95 12.47
CA ALA A 230 -47.27 4.16 11.66
C ALA A 230 -46.97 4.23 10.15
N THR A 231 -46.33 5.31 9.70
CA THR A 231 -45.96 5.51 8.30
C THR A 231 -44.65 4.79 7.96
N LEU A 232 -43.68 4.78 8.89
CA LEU A 232 -42.36 4.15 8.74
C LEU A 232 -42.42 2.62 8.79
N SER A 233 -43.32 2.04 9.59
CA SER A 233 -43.43 0.58 9.74
C SER A 233 -43.94 -0.15 8.49
N ASN A 234 -44.43 0.60 7.49
CA ASN A 234 -44.94 0.08 6.21
C ASN A 234 -44.05 0.41 5.00
N GLN A 235 -42.89 1.05 5.18
CA GLN A 235 -42.01 1.44 4.06
C GLN A 235 -40.85 0.47 3.88
N ASP A 236 -40.54 0.18 2.61
CA ASP A 236 -39.43 -0.68 2.23
C ASP A 236 -38.10 0.09 2.29
N VAL A 237 -37.12 -0.48 2.99
CA VAL A 237 -35.87 0.18 3.39
C VAL A 237 -35.00 0.55 2.18
N ASP A 238 -35.12 -0.20 1.10
CA ASP A 238 -34.33 -0.02 -0.13
C ASP A 238 -34.78 1.18 -0.99
N SER A 239 -35.86 1.89 -0.61
CA SER A 239 -36.49 2.94 -1.44
C SER A 239 -36.32 4.39 -0.94
N LEU A 240 -35.66 4.59 0.20
CA LEU A 240 -35.62 5.89 0.87
C LEU A 240 -34.52 6.80 0.32
N ARG A 241 -34.89 7.63 -0.66
CA ARG A 241 -34.03 8.69 -1.21
C ARG A 241 -33.82 9.85 -0.22
N ILE A 242 -32.76 10.64 -0.42
CA ILE A 242 -32.43 11.87 0.32
C ILE A 242 -33.65 12.81 0.47
N SER A 243 -34.53 12.83 -0.54
CA SER A 243 -35.75 13.62 -0.52
C SER A 243 -36.71 13.31 0.63
N TYR A 244 -36.70 12.07 1.12
CA TYR A 244 -37.45 11.68 2.30
C TYR A 244 -36.93 12.40 3.56
N TRP A 245 -35.61 12.45 3.72
CA TRP A 245 -34.95 13.08 4.87
C TRP A 245 -35.13 14.59 4.88
N GLN A 246 -35.10 15.23 3.71
CA GLN A 246 -35.38 16.66 3.58
C GLN A 246 -36.84 16.99 3.96
N LYS A 247 -37.79 16.16 3.51
CA LYS A 247 -39.20 16.29 3.91
C LYS A 247 -39.37 16.12 5.42
N LEU A 248 -38.76 15.09 6.00
CA LEU A 248 -38.78 14.82 7.44
C LEU A 248 -38.20 16.00 8.25
N SER A 249 -37.04 16.52 7.83
CA SER A 249 -36.38 17.69 8.44
C SER A 249 -37.26 18.94 8.39
N GLY A 250 -37.90 19.18 7.24
CA GLY A 250 -38.82 20.30 7.05
C GLY A 250 -40.09 20.22 7.91
N GLU A 251 -40.69 19.03 7.99
CA GLU A 251 -41.91 18.78 8.78
C GLU A 251 -41.61 18.85 10.29
N PHE A 252 -40.51 18.24 10.75
CA PHE A 252 -40.12 18.24 12.17
C PHE A 252 -39.72 19.62 12.70
N ARG A 253 -39.22 20.51 11.84
CA ARG A 253 -38.85 21.89 12.22
C ARG A 253 -40.03 22.70 12.79
N LYS A 254 -41.25 22.47 12.28
CA LYS A 254 -42.47 23.15 12.78
C LYS A 254 -42.76 22.73 14.21
N LEU A 255 -42.68 21.43 14.48
CA LEU A 255 -42.84 20.84 15.81
C LEU A 255 -41.80 21.35 16.80
N ARG A 256 -40.52 21.42 16.38
CA ARG A 256 -39.45 22.02 17.21
C ARG A 256 -39.73 23.48 17.56
N ASN A 257 -40.22 24.28 16.60
CA ASN A 257 -40.56 25.69 16.87
C ASN A 257 -41.66 25.82 17.94
N GLU A 258 -42.68 24.97 17.87
CA GLU A 258 -43.77 24.95 18.86
C GLU A 258 -43.26 24.57 20.25
N VAL A 259 -42.40 23.56 20.35
CA VAL A 259 -41.76 23.13 21.62
C VAL A 259 -40.78 24.17 22.17
N ALA A 260 -40.05 24.89 21.31
CA ALA A 260 -39.11 25.93 21.73
C ALA A 260 -39.81 27.22 22.24
N HIS A 261 -41.06 27.46 21.85
CA HIS A 261 -41.83 28.66 22.22
C HIS A 261 -42.91 28.39 23.29
N SER A 262 -43.15 27.13 23.68
CA SER A 262 -44.09 26.82 24.76
C SER A 262 -43.51 27.18 26.12
N THR A 263 -44.17 28.07 26.86
CA THR A 263 -43.75 28.58 28.18
C THR A 263 -44.21 27.73 29.37
N SER A 264 -44.89 26.61 29.14
CA SER A 264 -45.39 25.69 30.18
C SER A 264 -44.67 24.33 30.11
N ASP A 265 -43.96 23.98 31.20
CA ASP A 265 -43.28 22.71 31.50
C ASP A 265 -42.65 21.94 30.33
N ALA A 266 -41.31 21.92 30.30
CA ALA A 266 -40.50 21.10 29.40
C ALA A 266 -40.90 19.63 29.58
N GLY A 267 -41.72 19.12 28.66
CA GLY A 267 -42.12 17.72 28.62
C GLY A 267 -40.91 16.79 28.48
N PRO A 268 -41.06 15.49 28.80
CA PRO A 268 -39.97 14.52 28.88
C PRO A 268 -39.23 14.26 27.55
N LEU A 269 -39.74 14.76 26.42
CA LEU A 269 -39.14 14.68 25.08
C LEU A 269 -38.49 15.98 24.59
N THR A 270 -38.40 17.02 25.42
CA THR A 270 -37.89 18.33 24.99
C THR A 270 -36.42 18.24 24.53
N ALA A 271 -35.58 17.55 25.31
CA ALA A 271 -34.16 17.36 24.98
C ALA A 271 -33.99 16.56 23.68
N TRP A 272 -34.71 15.44 23.53
CA TRP A 272 -34.76 14.68 22.28
C TRP A 272 -35.23 15.53 21.10
N THR A 273 -36.28 16.34 21.25
CA THR A 273 -36.82 17.16 20.16
C THR A 273 -35.80 18.18 19.65
N LEU A 274 -35.04 18.81 20.55
CA LEU A 274 -33.98 19.74 20.17
C LEU A 274 -32.82 19.01 19.48
N ALA A 275 -32.33 17.92 20.07
CA ALA A 275 -31.23 17.13 19.54
C ALA A 275 -31.56 16.48 18.18
N PHE A 276 -32.77 15.93 18.04
CA PHE A 276 -33.25 15.31 16.80
C PHE A 276 -33.42 16.34 15.68
N SER A 277 -33.95 17.54 15.99
CA SER A 277 -34.01 18.61 14.99
C SER A 277 -32.63 19.11 14.57
N GLU A 278 -31.68 19.16 15.49
CA GLU A 278 -30.29 19.54 15.20
C GLU A 278 -29.61 18.47 14.33
N ALA A 279 -29.87 17.19 14.61
CA ALA A 279 -29.37 16.06 13.84
C ALA A 279 -29.81 16.11 12.37
N LEU A 280 -31.06 16.51 12.11
CA LEU A 280 -31.60 16.62 10.75
C LEU A 280 -31.25 17.92 10.01
N THR A 281 -30.51 18.84 10.64
CA THR A 281 -30.16 20.14 10.03
C THR A 281 -29.26 20.02 8.78
N PRO A 282 -28.25 19.13 8.72
CA PRO A 282 -27.42 18.93 7.53
C PRO A 282 -28.19 18.47 6.28
N PHE A 283 -29.40 17.92 6.42
CA PHE A 283 -30.24 17.54 5.27
C PHE A 283 -30.86 18.72 4.51
N ARG A 284 -30.67 19.96 4.97
CA ARG A 284 -31.17 21.15 4.27
C ARG A 284 -30.41 21.36 2.96
N GLY A 285 -31.10 21.24 1.83
CA GLY A 285 -30.48 21.37 0.52
C GLY A 285 -29.61 20.16 0.15
N ALA A 286 -29.73 19.04 0.86
CA ALA A 286 -28.97 17.84 0.56
C ALA A 286 -29.41 17.16 -0.74
N GLU A 287 -30.62 17.45 -1.25
CA GLU A 287 -31.08 17.02 -2.58
C GLU A 287 -30.23 17.58 -3.72
N ASP A 288 -29.58 18.74 -3.51
CA ASP A 288 -28.71 19.37 -4.51
C ASP A 288 -27.29 18.77 -4.48
N ILE A 289 -26.98 17.91 -3.50
CA ILE A 289 -25.67 17.26 -3.37
C ILE A 289 -25.70 15.97 -4.20
N PRO A 290 -24.83 15.84 -5.23
CA PRO A 290 -24.76 14.61 -6.00
C PRO A 290 -24.28 13.44 -5.14
N ASP A 291 -24.68 12.23 -5.53
CA ASP A 291 -24.16 10.99 -4.94
C ASP A 291 -22.64 10.99 -5.03
N GLY A 292 -21.96 10.91 -3.88
CA GLY A 292 -20.54 11.24 -3.82
C GLY A 292 -19.99 11.35 -2.40
N PRO A 293 -18.68 11.64 -2.24
CA PRO A 293 -18.05 11.82 -0.93
C PRO A 293 -18.66 12.97 -0.11
N ALA A 294 -19.17 14.02 -0.76
CA ALA A 294 -19.86 15.12 -0.09
C ALA A 294 -21.17 14.66 0.57
N LEU A 295 -22.00 13.92 -0.16
CA LEU A 295 -23.23 13.35 0.39
C LEU A 295 -22.92 12.33 1.49
N PHE A 296 -21.95 11.45 1.27
CA PHE A 296 -21.52 10.46 2.26
C PHE A 296 -21.08 11.10 3.58
N SER A 297 -20.33 12.20 3.51
CA SER A 297 -19.94 12.99 4.69
C SER A 297 -21.15 13.55 5.43
N VAL A 298 -22.13 14.10 4.70
CA VAL A 298 -23.39 14.60 5.28
C VAL A 298 -24.16 13.48 5.96
N LEU A 299 -24.31 12.31 5.33
CA LEU A 299 -25.02 11.16 5.90
C LEU A 299 -24.35 10.65 7.18
N ASN A 300 -23.02 10.52 7.21
CA ASN A 300 -22.27 10.11 8.39
C ASN A 300 -22.32 11.13 9.54
N GLU A 301 -22.30 12.42 9.21
CA GLU A 301 -22.47 13.48 10.21
C GLU A 301 -23.87 13.45 10.82
N VAL A 302 -24.91 13.20 10.01
CA VAL A 302 -26.28 13.05 10.53
C VAL A 302 -26.40 11.79 11.40
N GLY A 303 -25.82 10.66 10.99
CA GLY A 303 -25.80 9.43 11.80
C GLY A 303 -25.24 9.69 13.20
N ARG A 304 -24.05 10.30 13.29
CA ARG A 304 -23.42 10.66 14.58
C ARG A 304 -24.25 11.61 15.43
N ARG A 305 -25.06 12.48 14.82
CA ARG A 305 -25.95 13.39 15.56
C ARG A 305 -27.25 12.71 16.00
N LEU A 306 -27.74 11.74 15.24
CA LEU A 306 -28.88 10.93 15.64
C LEU A 306 -28.53 10.07 16.86
N ASP A 307 -27.32 9.50 16.92
CA ASP A 307 -26.86 8.76 18.12
C ASP A 307 -27.01 9.62 19.39
N ARG A 308 -26.59 10.90 19.32
CA ARG A 308 -26.75 11.88 20.41
C ARG A 308 -28.21 12.21 20.69
N ALA A 309 -29.06 12.25 19.66
CA ALA A 309 -30.49 12.46 19.84
C ALA A 309 -31.13 11.26 20.55
N GLU A 310 -30.73 10.03 20.24
CA GLU A 310 -31.18 8.83 20.95
C GLU A 310 -30.82 8.90 22.44
N GLU A 311 -29.59 9.29 22.77
CA GLU A 311 -29.14 9.51 24.14
C GLU A 311 -29.97 10.59 24.85
N ALA A 312 -30.34 11.66 24.14
CA ALA A 312 -31.16 12.77 24.66
C ALA A 312 -32.64 12.40 24.91
N ALA A 313 -33.12 11.24 24.45
CA ALA A 313 -34.44 10.69 24.80
C ALA A 313 -34.43 9.96 26.16
N ASP A 314 -33.65 10.45 27.12
CA ASP A 314 -33.47 9.80 28.42
C ASP A 314 -34.78 9.69 29.23
N GLY A 315 -34.99 8.56 29.90
CA GLY A 315 -36.23 8.24 30.64
C GLY A 315 -36.96 6.97 30.21
N ASP A 316 -37.87 6.50 31.08
CA ASP A 316 -38.57 5.20 30.98
C ASP A 316 -40.02 5.29 30.50
N LEU A 317 -40.49 6.50 30.17
CA LEU A 317 -41.85 6.70 29.70
C LEU A 317 -42.04 6.07 28.30
N PRO A 318 -43.28 5.64 27.96
CA PRO A 318 -43.57 5.04 26.65
C PRO A 318 -43.13 5.93 25.48
N ASP A 319 -43.31 7.24 25.59
CA ASP A 319 -42.95 8.21 24.56
C ASP A 319 -41.42 8.35 24.38
N ASN A 320 -40.63 8.27 25.47
CA ASN A 320 -39.16 8.24 25.43
C ASN A 320 -38.64 6.96 24.75
N ARG A 321 -39.23 5.81 25.08
CA ARG A 321 -38.89 4.54 24.42
C ARG A 321 -39.26 4.53 22.93
N LYS A 322 -40.40 5.13 22.57
CA LYS A 322 -40.80 5.32 21.17
C LYS A 322 -39.85 6.27 20.44
N ALA A 323 -39.45 7.38 21.05
CA ALA A 323 -38.47 8.31 20.48
C ALA A 323 -37.10 7.64 20.23
N LYS A 324 -36.60 6.83 21.19
CA LYS A 324 -35.39 6.01 21.00
C LYS A 324 -35.54 5.03 19.85
N SER A 325 -36.65 4.28 19.82
CA SER A 325 -36.92 3.29 18.77
C SER A 325 -37.03 3.93 17.38
N PHE A 326 -37.68 5.08 17.30
CA PHE A 326 -37.78 5.91 16.09
C PHE A 326 -36.40 6.35 15.59
N THR A 327 -35.56 6.84 16.49
CA THR A 327 -34.20 7.32 16.15
C THR A 327 -33.32 6.16 15.66
N ARG A 328 -33.34 5.00 16.32
CA ARG A 328 -32.61 3.79 15.90
C ARG A 328 -33.01 3.26 14.53
N VAL A 329 -34.30 3.29 14.21
CA VAL A 329 -34.77 2.85 12.88
C VAL A 329 -34.18 3.74 11.79
N LEU A 330 -34.17 5.05 12.03
CA LEU A 330 -33.60 6.04 11.11
C LEU A 330 -32.07 5.90 10.99
N GLU A 331 -31.35 5.71 12.09
CA GLU A 331 -29.91 5.42 12.08
C GLU A 331 -29.59 4.15 11.29
N LYS A 332 -30.37 3.07 11.50
CA LYS A 332 -30.21 1.82 10.77
C LYS A 332 -30.36 2.05 9.26
N TRP A 333 -31.30 2.90 8.85
CA TRP A 333 -31.53 3.21 7.43
C TRP A 333 -30.40 4.04 6.83
N LEU A 334 -29.91 5.05 7.57
CA LEU A 334 -28.72 5.81 7.17
C LEU A 334 -27.52 4.89 6.98
N LYS A 335 -27.31 3.99 7.93
CA LYS A 335 -26.23 3.00 7.88
C LYS A 335 -26.35 2.08 6.66
N LEU A 336 -27.54 1.57 6.37
CA LEU A 336 -27.76 0.74 5.17
C LEU A 336 -27.53 1.54 3.87
N THR A 337 -27.87 2.83 3.87
CA THR A 337 -27.64 3.72 2.72
C THR A 337 -26.14 3.98 2.52
N THR A 338 -25.40 4.31 3.58
CA THR A 338 -23.95 4.51 3.51
C THR A 338 -23.22 3.22 3.17
N GLU A 339 -23.61 2.09 3.75
CA GLU A 339 -23.10 0.76 3.39
C GLU A 339 -23.36 0.42 1.91
N SER A 340 -24.52 0.80 1.36
CA SER A 340 -24.81 0.64 -0.07
C SER A 340 -23.91 1.51 -0.94
N MET A 341 -23.63 2.76 -0.55
CA MET A 341 -22.71 3.65 -1.27
C MET A 341 -21.27 3.09 -1.27
N VAL A 342 -20.86 2.41 -0.19
CA VAL A 342 -19.56 1.73 -0.10
C VAL A 342 -19.53 0.45 -0.97
N LYS A 343 -20.64 -0.30 -1.02
CA LYS A 343 -20.73 -1.54 -1.83
C LYS A 343 -20.84 -1.31 -3.34
N GLN A 344 -21.12 -0.09 -3.80
CA GLN A 344 -21.24 0.26 -5.22
C GLN A 344 -19.89 0.44 -5.94
N ASN A 345 -18.76 0.09 -5.31
CA ASN A 345 -17.44 0.21 -5.93
C ASN A 345 -17.34 -0.70 -7.17
N ARG A 346 -17.33 -0.06 -8.35
CA ARG A 346 -17.28 -0.73 -9.64
C ARG A 346 -16.12 -0.15 -10.43
N LEU A 347 -14.99 -0.85 -10.42
CA LEU A 347 -13.89 -0.54 -11.32
C LEU A 347 -14.17 -1.15 -12.69
N VAL A 348 -14.12 -0.31 -13.71
CA VAL A 348 -14.21 -0.73 -15.10
C VAL A 348 -12.85 -0.51 -15.73
N ILE A 349 -12.25 -1.59 -16.22
CA ILE A 349 -10.98 -1.57 -16.93
C ILE A 349 -11.28 -1.84 -18.40
N THR A 350 -10.89 -0.90 -19.26
CA THR A 350 -11.07 -0.93 -20.71
C THR A 350 -9.76 -0.61 -21.42
N THR A 351 -9.64 -0.97 -22.69
CA THR A 351 -8.47 -0.67 -23.54
C THR A 351 -8.94 -0.31 -24.94
N ASP A 352 -8.23 0.63 -25.58
CA ASP A 352 -8.53 1.09 -26.94
C ASP A 352 -7.95 0.17 -28.03
N VAL A 353 -7.04 -0.72 -27.64
CA VAL A 353 -6.34 -1.62 -28.56
C VAL A 353 -6.97 -3.01 -28.47
N THR A 354 -7.35 -3.54 -29.62
CA THR A 354 -7.98 -4.87 -29.73
C THR A 354 -7.14 -5.86 -30.52
N GLU A 355 -6.07 -5.37 -31.15
CA GLU A 355 -5.21 -6.11 -32.06
C GLU A 355 -3.74 -5.88 -31.68
N VAL A 356 -2.95 -6.96 -31.61
CA VAL A 356 -1.51 -6.92 -31.29
C VAL A 356 -0.74 -7.57 -32.45
N PRO A 357 0.12 -6.82 -33.17
CA PRO A 357 0.98 -7.38 -34.19
C PRO A 357 1.99 -8.40 -33.64
N VAL A 358 2.17 -9.50 -34.37
CA VAL A 358 3.15 -10.55 -34.04
C VAL A 358 4.58 -10.01 -34.00
N GLY A 359 5.30 -10.28 -32.92
CA GLY A 359 6.72 -9.96 -32.76
C GLY A 359 7.02 -8.47 -32.48
N GLU A 360 6.01 -7.61 -32.45
CA GLU A 360 6.14 -6.19 -32.13
C GLU A 360 5.68 -5.91 -30.68
N CYS A 361 6.42 -5.04 -30.00
CA CYS A 361 6.03 -4.50 -28.71
C CYS A 361 4.91 -3.48 -28.93
N THR A 362 3.68 -3.84 -28.56
CA THR A 362 2.53 -2.94 -28.68
C THR A 362 2.29 -2.30 -27.33
N ASP A 363 2.42 -0.98 -27.26
CA ASP A 363 2.03 -0.20 -26.10
C ASP A 363 0.50 -0.11 -26.04
N LEU A 364 -0.04 -0.51 -24.90
CA LEU A 364 -1.45 -0.60 -24.60
C LEU A 364 -1.74 0.35 -23.44
N THR A 365 -2.73 1.20 -23.63
CA THR A 365 -3.26 2.04 -22.55
C THR A 365 -4.52 1.40 -22.01
N LEU A 366 -4.50 1.02 -20.73
CA LEU A 366 -5.69 0.69 -19.98
C LEU A 366 -6.29 1.96 -19.43
N LYS A 367 -7.56 2.18 -19.72
CA LYS A 367 -8.38 3.15 -19.00
C LYS A 367 -9.06 2.45 -17.86
N VAL A 368 -8.72 2.85 -16.63
CA VAL A 368 -9.31 2.36 -15.38
C VAL A 368 -10.24 3.43 -14.84
N GLU A 369 -11.54 3.17 -14.88
CA GLU A 369 -12.58 4.09 -14.46
C GLU A 369 -13.21 3.62 -13.14
N ASN A 370 -13.26 4.51 -12.15
CA ASN A 370 -14.01 4.26 -10.93
C ASN A 370 -15.47 4.67 -11.14
N GLN A 371 -16.32 3.73 -11.53
CA GLN A 371 -17.77 3.94 -11.67
C GLN A 371 -18.53 3.81 -10.33
N GLY A 372 -17.82 3.72 -9.20
CA GLY A 372 -18.40 3.77 -7.88
C GLY A 372 -18.78 5.19 -7.45
N THR A 373 -19.61 5.29 -6.42
CA THR A 373 -20.03 6.59 -5.84
C THR A 373 -18.98 7.22 -4.93
N LEU A 374 -17.93 6.49 -4.54
CA LEU A 374 -16.90 6.95 -3.61
C LEU A 374 -15.50 6.79 -4.19
N PRO A 375 -14.55 7.65 -3.78
CA PRO A 375 -13.16 7.55 -4.22
C PRO A 375 -12.47 6.33 -3.60
N ILE A 376 -11.48 5.82 -4.31
CA ILE A 376 -10.61 4.72 -3.85
C ILE A 376 -9.16 5.20 -3.72
N ARG A 377 -8.39 4.52 -2.88
CA ARG A 377 -6.99 4.85 -2.56
C ARG A 377 -6.10 3.65 -2.82
N SER A 378 -4.83 3.92 -3.10
CA SER A 378 -3.78 2.91 -3.24
C SER A 378 -4.22 1.76 -4.15
N LEU A 379 -4.80 2.09 -5.30
CA LEU A 379 -5.18 1.11 -6.31
C LEU A 379 -3.92 0.56 -6.95
N ARG A 380 -3.75 -0.75 -6.87
CA ARG A 380 -2.68 -1.50 -7.49
C ARG A 380 -3.27 -2.45 -8.52
N LEU A 381 -2.67 -2.51 -9.70
CA LEU A 381 -3.05 -3.36 -10.82
C LEU A 381 -1.85 -4.23 -11.20
N TRP A 382 -2.02 -5.54 -11.36
CA TRP A 382 -0.94 -6.45 -11.77
C TRP A 382 -1.48 -7.67 -12.52
N GLY A 383 -0.63 -8.37 -13.27
CA GLY A 383 -0.97 -9.64 -13.95
C GLY A 383 0.02 -9.91 -15.07
N GLU A 384 0.27 -11.15 -15.49
CA GLU A 384 1.24 -11.37 -16.60
C GLU A 384 0.57 -11.14 -17.97
N PRO A 385 1.20 -10.42 -18.93
CA PRO A 385 2.51 -9.77 -18.92
C PRO A 385 2.45 -8.25 -18.57
N PHE A 386 1.44 -7.82 -17.83
CA PHE A 386 1.18 -6.45 -17.37
C PHE A 386 2.07 -6.06 -16.15
N ASN A 387 2.75 -4.92 -16.22
CA ASN A 387 3.57 -4.40 -15.12
C ASN A 387 2.73 -3.97 -13.92
N ASP A 388 3.30 -3.97 -12.72
CA ASP A 388 2.63 -3.47 -11.52
C ASP A 388 2.40 -1.94 -11.59
N VAL A 389 1.14 -1.51 -11.66
CA VAL A 389 0.76 -0.09 -11.77
C VAL A 389 0.05 0.38 -10.50
N HIS A 390 0.55 1.48 -9.95
CA HIS A 390 0.05 2.08 -8.71
C HIS A 390 -0.61 3.43 -8.97
N ILE A 391 -1.88 3.53 -8.59
CA ILE A 391 -2.68 4.76 -8.62
C ILE A 391 -3.01 5.13 -7.17
N GLN A 392 -2.39 6.21 -6.69
CA GLN A 392 -2.51 6.65 -5.29
C GLN A 392 -3.95 6.99 -4.89
N PHE A 393 -4.70 7.60 -5.80
CA PHE A 393 -6.05 8.08 -5.55
C PHE A 393 -6.84 8.14 -6.87
N LEU A 394 -8.06 7.60 -6.87
CA LEU A 394 -8.96 7.68 -8.02
C LEU A 394 -10.34 8.13 -7.55
N ALA A 395 -10.76 9.32 -7.98
CA ALA A 395 -12.04 9.90 -7.58
C ALA A 395 -13.23 9.14 -8.19
N ALA A 396 -14.42 9.32 -7.61
CA ALA A 396 -15.65 8.76 -8.15
C ALA A 396 -15.97 9.39 -9.52
N GLY A 397 -16.19 8.56 -10.54
CA GLY A 397 -16.43 8.96 -11.92
C GLY A 397 -15.18 9.37 -12.72
N ASP A 398 -14.00 9.40 -12.10
CA ASP A 398 -12.75 9.68 -12.79
C ASP A 398 -12.15 8.41 -13.39
N SER A 399 -11.28 8.62 -14.37
CA SER A 399 -10.47 7.58 -15.00
C SER A 399 -8.99 7.88 -14.90
N ALA A 400 -8.20 6.84 -14.65
CA ALA A 400 -6.76 6.86 -14.79
C ALA A 400 -6.32 6.02 -15.98
N GLU A 401 -5.18 6.38 -16.55
CA GLU A 401 -4.55 5.62 -17.62
C GLU A 401 -3.37 4.83 -17.05
N ALA A 402 -3.26 3.57 -17.43
CA ALA A 402 -2.16 2.68 -17.10
C ALA A 402 -1.55 2.14 -18.40
N GLU A 403 -0.31 2.51 -18.68
CA GLU A 403 0.42 2.07 -19.87
C GLU A 403 1.15 0.75 -19.59
N PHE A 404 1.03 -0.20 -20.49
CA PHE A 404 1.77 -1.46 -20.47
C PHE A 404 2.09 -1.92 -21.88
N SER A 405 3.07 -2.80 -22.04
CA SER A 405 3.44 -3.31 -23.36
C SER A 405 3.23 -4.81 -23.44
N VAL A 406 2.65 -5.29 -24.54
CA VAL A 406 2.44 -6.73 -24.81
C VAL A 406 3.12 -7.09 -26.11
N VAL A 407 3.75 -8.27 -26.13
CA VAL A 407 4.34 -8.87 -27.33
C VAL A 407 3.56 -10.13 -27.67
N ALA A 408 3.09 -10.22 -28.92
CA ALA A 408 2.43 -11.42 -29.44
C ALA A 408 3.44 -12.40 -30.03
N LEU A 409 3.37 -13.68 -29.62
CA LEU A 409 4.12 -14.78 -30.25
C LEU A 409 3.30 -15.38 -31.41
N GLU A 410 3.99 -15.85 -32.46
CA GLU A 410 3.39 -16.42 -33.68
C GLU A 410 2.40 -17.57 -33.44
N GLU A 411 2.53 -18.29 -32.32
CA GLU A 411 1.76 -19.51 -32.04
C GLU A 411 0.33 -19.25 -31.55
N TYR A 412 -0.03 -18.00 -31.21
CA TYR A 412 -1.32 -17.66 -30.61
C TYR A 412 -2.19 -16.80 -31.53
N ASN A 413 -3.46 -17.17 -31.71
CA ASN A 413 -4.45 -16.34 -32.43
C ASN A 413 -5.02 -15.22 -31.54
N HIS A 414 -4.97 -15.38 -30.23
CA HIS A 414 -5.43 -14.41 -29.25
C HIS A 414 -4.51 -14.41 -28.03
N ILE A 415 -4.37 -13.25 -27.38
CA ILE A 415 -3.71 -13.11 -26.08
C ILE A 415 -4.79 -12.78 -25.06
N ASP A 416 -4.92 -13.63 -24.05
CA ASP A 416 -5.78 -13.38 -22.89
C ASP A 416 -4.89 -12.87 -21.75
N VAL A 417 -5.13 -11.63 -21.30
CA VAL A 417 -4.43 -11.00 -20.18
C VAL A 417 -5.40 -10.87 -19.01
N THR A 418 -5.08 -11.51 -17.90
CA THR A 418 -5.86 -11.41 -16.67
C THR A 418 -5.23 -10.38 -15.74
N ILE A 419 -5.90 -9.25 -15.57
CA ILE A 419 -5.48 -8.17 -14.67
C ILE A 419 -6.14 -8.39 -13.31
N GLN A 420 -5.33 -8.55 -12.27
CA GLN A 420 -5.74 -8.49 -10.88
C GLN A 420 -5.63 -7.05 -10.37
N TRP A 421 -6.47 -6.69 -9.41
CA TRP A 421 -6.37 -5.41 -8.74
C TRP A 421 -6.76 -5.48 -7.27
N GLU A 422 -6.18 -4.59 -6.47
CA GLU A 422 -6.48 -4.36 -5.07
C GLU A 422 -6.49 -2.86 -4.79
N CYS A 423 -7.38 -2.39 -3.93
CA CYS A 423 -7.43 -1.00 -3.52
C CYS A 423 -8.02 -0.86 -2.11
N LEU A 424 -7.82 0.30 -1.51
CA LEU A 424 -8.43 0.67 -0.25
C LEU A 424 -9.67 1.55 -0.47
N SER A 425 -10.76 1.23 0.22
CA SER A 425 -11.93 2.10 0.29
C SER A 425 -11.59 3.42 1.02
N LEU A 426 -12.51 4.39 0.96
CA LEU A 426 -12.39 5.61 1.76
C LEU A 426 -12.30 5.31 3.27
N GLU A 427 -12.93 4.24 3.74
CA GLU A 427 -12.90 3.80 5.14
C GLU A 427 -11.68 2.93 5.48
N GLY A 428 -10.91 2.50 4.47
CA GLY A 428 -9.69 1.70 4.64
C GLY A 428 -9.88 0.20 4.50
N ASP A 429 -11.07 -0.26 4.08
CA ASP A 429 -11.30 -1.67 3.76
C ASP A 429 -10.59 -2.05 2.45
N GLU A 430 -10.00 -3.25 2.41
CA GLU A 430 -9.42 -3.82 1.21
C GLU A 430 -10.51 -4.35 0.27
N ILE A 431 -10.39 -3.98 -1.00
CA ILE A 431 -11.26 -4.44 -2.09
C ILE A 431 -10.36 -4.97 -3.19
N SER A 432 -10.67 -6.15 -3.70
CA SER A 432 -9.93 -6.76 -4.79
C SER A 432 -10.85 -7.35 -5.85
N GLY A 433 -10.30 -7.54 -7.05
CA GLY A 433 -11.01 -8.15 -8.16
C GLY A 433 -10.07 -8.47 -9.31
N SER A 434 -10.66 -9.00 -10.39
CA SER A 434 -9.92 -9.31 -11.60
C SER A 434 -10.72 -9.02 -12.87
N LYS A 435 -9.99 -8.81 -13.97
CA LYS A 435 -10.54 -8.51 -15.29
C LYS A 435 -9.71 -9.20 -16.37
N ASP A 436 -10.38 -10.01 -17.18
CA ASP A 436 -9.78 -10.59 -18.39
C ASP A 436 -9.95 -9.65 -19.58
N LEU A 437 -8.86 -9.43 -20.31
CA LEU A 437 -8.81 -8.73 -21.59
C LEU A 437 -8.33 -9.69 -22.67
N ARG A 438 -8.98 -9.65 -23.84
CA ARG A 438 -8.63 -10.50 -24.98
C ARG A 438 -8.21 -9.64 -26.15
N PHE A 439 -7.03 -9.90 -26.69
CA PHE A 439 -6.46 -9.24 -27.85
C PHE A 439 -6.38 -10.23 -29.02
N SER A 440 -6.67 -9.78 -30.24
CA SER A 440 -6.47 -10.59 -31.45
C SER A 440 -5.05 -10.41 -31.97
N VAL A 441 -4.38 -11.51 -32.26
CA VAL A 441 -3.02 -11.46 -32.80
C VAL A 441 -3.12 -11.29 -34.31
N VAL A 442 -2.51 -10.23 -34.83
CA VAL A 442 -2.50 -9.94 -36.28
C VAL A 442 -1.10 -10.20 -36.80
N SER A 443 -0.97 -11.06 -37.81
CA SER A 443 0.32 -11.25 -38.47
C SER A 443 0.72 -9.93 -39.13
N ALA A 444 1.87 -9.38 -38.76
CA ALA A 444 2.47 -8.26 -39.46
C ALA A 444 2.86 -8.71 -40.87
N GLU A 445 1.92 -8.65 -41.82
CA GLU A 445 2.28 -8.72 -43.23
C GLU A 445 3.13 -7.48 -43.55
N SER A 446 4.41 -7.73 -43.82
CA SER A 446 5.44 -6.82 -44.34
C SER A 446 6.36 -6.09 -43.34
N ALA A 447 7.27 -6.84 -42.71
CA ALA A 447 8.64 -6.37 -42.45
C ALA A 447 9.65 -7.52 -42.62
N SER A 448 9.96 -7.78 -43.90
CA SER A 448 11.26 -8.19 -44.44
C SER A 448 12.19 -9.03 -43.55
N GLU A 449 12.34 -10.30 -43.96
CA GLU A 449 13.58 -11.09 -44.01
C GLU A 449 14.52 -11.11 -42.79
N THR A 450 15.07 -12.30 -42.57
CA THR A 450 16.23 -12.61 -41.73
C THR A 450 17.47 -11.80 -42.16
N ALA A 451 17.48 -10.49 -41.93
CA ALA A 451 18.65 -9.65 -42.02
C ALA A 451 19.41 -9.74 -40.69
N ASP A 452 20.69 -10.09 -40.80
CA ASP A 452 21.70 -10.01 -39.75
C ASP A 452 21.66 -8.61 -39.08
N LEU A 453 21.64 -8.57 -37.74
CA LEU A 453 21.64 -7.33 -36.95
C LEU A 453 22.91 -6.49 -37.23
N GLY A 454 23.95 -7.12 -37.77
CA GLY A 454 25.21 -6.49 -38.13
C GLY A 454 26.07 -6.18 -36.90
N ALA A 455 27.06 -5.31 -37.05
CA ALA A 455 27.89 -4.89 -35.93
C ALA A 455 27.13 -3.92 -35.02
N SER A 456 27.37 -4.04 -33.71
CA SER A 456 26.87 -3.11 -32.71
C SER A 456 27.29 -1.68 -33.03
N PRO A 457 26.37 -0.70 -32.98
CA PRO A 457 26.70 0.69 -33.23
C PRO A 457 27.31 1.37 -31.99
N TYR A 458 27.15 0.85 -30.79
CA TYR A 458 27.61 1.53 -29.58
C TYR A 458 29.14 1.54 -29.45
N VAL A 459 29.70 2.62 -28.92
CA VAL A 459 31.14 2.83 -28.74
C VAL A 459 31.50 2.65 -27.27
N THR A 460 32.23 1.58 -26.98
CA THR A 460 32.71 1.27 -25.63
C THR A 460 34.20 1.55 -25.51
N GLY A 461 34.59 2.41 -24.57
CA GLY A 461 35.99 2.63 -24.19
C GLY A 461 36.70 3.78 -24.94
N ASP A 462 36.44 3.96 -26.23
CA ASP A 462 37.06 5.04 -27.00
C ASP A 462 36.27 6.36 -26.92
N PRO A 463 36.93 7.54 -26.98
CA PRO A 463 36.25 8.80 -27.16
C PRO A 463 35.44 8.82 -28.46
N VAL A 464 34.19 9.31 -28.38
CA VAL A 464 33.32 9.46 -29.55
C VAL A 464 33.83 10.63 -30.38
N LYS A 465 34.27 10.33 -31.60
CA LYS A 465 34.79 11.29 -32.57
C LYS A 465 33.67 11.85 -33.47
N VAL A 466 33.99 12.90 -34.22
CA VAL A 466 33.04 13.65 -35.06
C VAL A 466 32.40 12.82 -36.18
N ASP A 467 33.04 11.72 -36.59
CA ASP A 467 32.51 10.76 -37.56
C ASP A 467 31.40 9.87 -36.98
N ARG A 468 31.30 9.79 -35.65
CA ARG A 468 30.31 9.00 -34.90
C ARG A 468 29.31 9.88 -34.16
N ASN A 469 28.82 10.93 -34.81
CA ASN A 469 27.76 11.81 -34.27
C ASN A 469 26.45 11.06 -33.95
N ASP A 470 26.24 9.90 -34.56
CA ASP A 470 25.08 9.02 -34.33
C ASP A 470 25.01 8.47 -32.90
N VAL A 471 26.09 8.55 -32.12
CA VAL A 471 26.17 8.13 -30.71
C VAL A 471 26.66 9.24 -29.77
N PHE A 472 26.62 10.50 -30.21
CA PHE A 472 27.03 11.67 -29.42
C PHE A 472 25.83 12.57 -29.10
N PHE A 473 25.28 12.46 -27.89
CA PHE A 473 24.06 13.16 -27.48
C PHE A 473 24.21 13.88 -26.13
N GLY A 474 23.41 14.94 -25.91
CA GLY A 474 23.28 15.62 -24.62
C GLY A 474 24.45 16.54 -24.26
N ARG A 475 25.27 16.92 -25.25
CA ARG A 475 26.47 17.76 -25.10
C ARG A 475 26.42 19.04 -25.93
N GLU A 476 25.32 19.28 -26.62
CA GLU A 476 25.12 20.40 -27.53
C GLU A 476 25.18 21.73 -26.77
N GLU A 477 24.49 21.84 -25.63
CA GLU A 477 24.51 23.05 -24.81
C GLU A 477 25.91 23.33 -24.25
N LEU A 478 26.59 22.30 -23.73
CA LEU A 478 27.95 22.41 -23.22
C LEU A 478 28.92 22.90 -24.30
N ILE A 479 28.85 22.33 -25.50
CA ILE A 479 29.67 22.77 -26.65
C ILE A 479 29.38 24.23 -26.99
N GLU A 480 28.11 24.65 -27.01
CA GLU A 480 27.74 26.04 -27.27
C GLU A 480 28.16 27.00 -26.15
N GLN A 481 28.19 26.55 -24.89
CA GLN A 481 28.76 27.32 -23.78
C GLN A 481 30.28 27.51 -23.95
N ILE A 482 31.01 26.45 -24.31
CA ILE A 482 32.45 26.52 -24.60
C ILE A 482 32.69 27.50 -25.75
N LYS A 483 32.00 27.35 -26.88
CA LYS A 483 32.13 28.25 -28.04
C LYS A 483 31.94 29.72 -27.67
N ARG A 484 30.87 30.02 -26.92
CA ARG A 484 30.59 31.40 -26.47
C ARG A 484 31.71 31.94 -25.59
N GLN A 485 32.23 31.13 -24.67
CA GLN A 485 33.30 31.55 -23.76
C GLN A 485 34.60 31.88 -24.51
N ILE A 486 34.99 31.01 -25.46
CA ILE A 486 36.18 31.20 -26.29
C ILE A 486 36.05 32.47 -27.15
N LEU A 487 34.88 32.68 -27.78
CA LEU A 487 34.63 33.85 -28.63
C LEU A 487 34.58 35.17 -27.86
N GLN A 488 34.08 35.18 -26.61
CA GLN A 488 33.92 36.40 -25.82
C GLN A 488 35.20 36.85 -25.10
N SER A 489 35.95 35.90 -24.55
CA SER A 489 37.02 36.21 -23.60
C SER A 489 38.40 35.76 -24.04
N GLY A 490 38.52 34.73 -24.88
CA GLY A 490 39.80 34.07 -25.18
C GLY A 490 40.47 33.42 -23.96
N ASN A 491 39.80 33.35 -22.80
CA ASN A 491 40.38 32.86 -21.54
C ASN A 491 40.48 31.33 -21.50
N VAL A 492 41.08 30.79 -20.43
CA VAL A 492 41.13 29.35 -20.16
C VAL A 492 39.72 28.80 -19.85
N VAL A 493 39.38 27.63 -20.37
CA VAL A 493 38.19 26.86 -19.97
C VAL A 493 38.66 25.61 -19.24
N LEU A 494 38.13 25.38 -18.04
CA LEU A 494 38.41 24.17 -17.27
C LEU A 494 37.22 23.22 -17.41
N LEU A 495 37.43 22.11 -18.10
CA LEU A 495 36.41 21.08 -18.34
C LEU A 495 36.56 19.95 -17.30
N GLU A 496 35.69 19.98 -16.29
CA GLU A 496 35.77 19.07 -15.14
C GLU A 496 34.71 17.97 -15.25
N GLY A 497 35.06 16.75 -14.88
CA GLY A 497 34.11 15.65 -14.88
C GLY A 497 34.76 14.34 -14.52
N ASN A 498 33.95 13.34 -14.22
CA ASN A 498 34.46 12.03 -13.89
C ASN A 498 35.18 11.35 -15.06
N ARG A 499 36.00 10.34 -14.74
CA ARG A 499 36.58 9.45 -15.76
C ARG A 499 35.43 8.84 -16.55
N ARG A 500 35.58 8.73 -17.88
CA ARG A 500 34.54 8.21 -18.79
C ARG A 500 33.25 9.06 -18.93
N ALA A 501 33.19 10.28 -18.39
CA ALA A 501 32.04 11.19 -18.58
C ALA A 501 31.90 11.75 -20.03
N GLY A 502 32.90 11.54 -20.89
CA GLY A 502 32.89 12.03 -22.28
C GLY A 502 33.64 13.35 -22.51
N LYS A 503 34.53 13.75 -21.60
CA LYS A 503 35.37 14.97 -21.74
C LYS A 503 36.16 14.97 -23.06
N SER A 504 36.91 13.89 -23.31
CA SER A 504 37.68 13.72 -24.55
C SER A 504 36.79 13.76 -25.79
N SER A 505 35.59 13.15 -25.74
CA SER A 505 34.61 13.22 -26.83
C SER A 505 34.22 14.67 -27.15
N VAL A 506 33.99 15.50 -26.11
CA VAL A 506 33.70 16.94 -26.29
C VAL A 506 34.87 17.65 -26.97
N LEU A 507 36.12 17.37 -26.57
CA LEU A 507 37.30 17.98 -27.20
C LEU A 507 37.44 17.59 -28.67
N TRP A 508 37.19 16.33 -29.03
CA TRP A 508 37.22 15.88 -30.44
C TRP A 508 36.19 16.64 -31.30
N HIS A 509 35.04 16.99 -30.75
CA HIS A 509 34.02 17.79 -31.44
C HIS A 509 34.39 19.28 -31.56
N LEU A 510 35.48 19.71 -30.94
CA LEU A 510 36.05 21.06 -31.03
C LEU A 510 37.36 21.11 -31.84
N GLU A 511 37.85 19.98 -32.36
CA GLU A 511 39.09 19.92 -33.14
C GLU A 511 38.96 20.62 -34.51
N GLY A 512 40.04 21.26 -34.95
CA GLY A 512 40.17 21.86 -36.27
C GLY A 512 39.61 23.28 -36.38
N ALA A 513 39.60 23.81 -37.60
CA ALA A 513 39.24 25.21 -37.88
C ALA A 513 37.73 25.44 -38.13
N LYS A 514 36.94 24.36 -38.17
CA LYS A 514 35.50 24.44 -38.50
C LYS A 514 34.60 24.50 -37.27
N ALA A 515 35.06 24.01 -36.12
CA ALA A 515 34.23 23.87 -34.93
C ALA A 515 33.90 25.21 -34.27
N ILE A 516 34.91 26.08 -34.14
CA ILE A 516 34.77 27.43 -33.59
C ILE A 516 35.20 28.46 -34.66
N PRO A 517 34.29 29.34 -35.13
CA PRO A 517 34.63 30.32 -36.15
C PRO A 517 35.81 31.21 -35.73
N GLY A 518 36.85 31.29 -36.56
CA GLY A 518 38.03 32.11 -36.30
C GLY A 518 39.07 31.48 -35.36
N TRP A 519 38.96 30.20 -35.02
CA TRP A 519 39.90 29.50 -34.15
C TRP A 519 40.29 28.13 -34.72
N LEU A 520 41.55 27.73 -34.53
CA LEU A 520 42.04 26.38 -34.78
C LEU A 520 42.08 25.62 -33.44
N GLY A 521 41.19 24.64 -33.27
CA GLY A 521 41.24 23.71 -32.14
C GLY A 521 42.32 22.65 -32.33
N VAL A 522 43.26 22.57 -31.39
CA VAL A 522 44.35 21.57 -31.38
C VAL A 522 44.18 20.69 -30.15
N TYR A 523 43.92 19.40 -30.38
CA TYR A 523 43.80 18.42 -29.32
C TYR A 523 45.17 17.88 -28.92
N CYS A 524 45.47 17.90 -27.62
CA CYS A 524 46.71 17.40 -27.04
C CYS A 524 46.39 16.42 -25.92
N SER A 525 46.73 15.14 -26.09
CA SER A 525 46.63 14.15 -25.01
C SER A 525 47.96 14.00 -24.30
N LEU A 526 47.93 14.11 -22.97
CA LEU A 526 49.08 13.82 -22.12
C LEU A 526 49.22 12.32 -21.80
N GLN A 527 48.32 11.46 -22.27
CA GLN A 527 48.34 10.03 -21.96
C GLN A 527 49.39 9.24 -22.79
N GLY A 528 49.83 9.77 -23.93
CA GLY A 528 50.66 9.08 -24.91
C GLY A 528 52.16 9.40 -24.90
N ALA A 529 52.64 10.26 -24.00
CA ALA A 529 54.08 10.47 -23.83
C ALA A 529 54.65 9.24 -23.09
N GLU A 530 55.51 8.46 -23.74
CA GLU A 530 56.20 7.31 -23.14
C GLU A 530 57.00 7.77 -21.91
N GLY A 531 56.36 7.75 -20.74
CA GLY A 531 57.01 7.99 -19.47
C GLY A 531 57.95 6.83 -19.19
N ASN A 532 59.16 7.15 -18.74
CA ASN A 532 60.03 6.18 -18.07
C ASN A 532 59.21 5.49 -16.96
N SER A 533 59.59 4.26 -16.64
CA SER A 533 58.96 3.34 -15.68
C SER A 533 58.75 3.86 -14.24
N GLU A 534 58.95 5.17 -13.98
CA GLU A 534 58.82 5.85 -12.69
C GLU A 534 57.56 6.78 -12.59
N GLY A 535 56.69 6.80 -13.60
CA GLY A 535 55.39 7.49 -13.53
C GLY A 535 55.46 9.01 -13.67
N GLY A 536 54.79 9.56 -14.70
CA GLY A 536 54.79 11.00 -15.02
C GLY A 536 55.53 11.36 -16.31
N ILE A 537 55.36 12.59 -16.79
CA ILE A 537 55.87 13.05 -18.10
C ILE A 537 57.02 14.04 -17.87
N PRO A 538 58.22 13.81 -18.43
CA PRO A 538 59.31 14.77 -18.33
C PRO A 538 58.91 16.16 -18.83
N THR A 539 59.41 17.22 -18.19
CA THR A 539 59.04 18.61 -18.52
C THR A 539 59.20 18.94 -20.00
N ALA A 540 60.30 18.52 -20.63
CA ALA A 540 60.53 18.75 -22.06
C ALA A 540 59.52 17.99 -22.94
N ASP A 541 59.13 16.79 -22.54
CA ASP A 541 58.20 15.95 -23.29
C ASP A 541 56.76 16.45 -23.23
N VAL A 542 56.39 17.19 -22.17
CA VAL A 542 55.11 17.92 -22.14
C VAL A 542 55.05 18.92 -23.30
N PHE A 543 56.05 19.78 -23.44
CA PHE A 543 56.09 20.78 -24.50
C PHE A 543 56.31 20.17 -25.89
N ARG A 544 57.11 19.12 -26.01
CA ARG A 544 57.28 18.38 -27.27
C ARG A 544 55.99 17.69 -27.72
N SER A 545 55.20 17.16 -26.79
CA SER A 545 53.90 16.54 -27.11
C SER A 545 52.90 17.57 -27.62
N ILE A 546 52.85 18.75 -26.98
CA ILE A 546 52.02 19.87 -27.47
C ILE A 546 52.51 20.33 -28.85
N ALA A 547 53.82 20.53 -29.04
CA ALA A 547 54.40 20.93 -30.31
C ALA A 547 54.15 19.89 -31.42
N TYR A 548 54.17 18.60 -31.09
CA TYR A 548 53.83 17.54 -32.03
C TYR A 548 52.40 17.70 -32.58
N GLU A 549 51.42 17.95 -31.72
CA GLU A 549 50.03 18.12 -32.15
C GLU A 549 49.78 19.44 -32.90
N LEU A 550 50.52 20.50 -32.55
CA LEU A 550 50.56 21.74 -33.33
C LEU A 550 51.08 21.49 -34.75
N VAL A 551 52.20 20.77 -34.88
CA VAL A 551 52.78 20.38 -36.19
C VAL A 551 51.75 19.61 -37.02
N GLN A 552 51.08 18.62 -36.42
CA GLN A 552 50.07 17.82 -37.13
C GLN A 552 48.88 18.66 -37.58
N SER A 553 48.36 19.53 -36.71
CA SER A 553 47.21 20.38 -36.99
C SER A 553 47.52 21.43 -38.07
N MET A 554 48.68 22.07 -37.98
CA MET A 554 49.14 23.04 -38.98
C MET A 554 49.41 22.38 -40.33
N ARG A 555 49.97 21.17 -40.34
CA ARG A 555 50.14 20.40 -41.57
C ARG A 555 48.80 20.05 -42.22
N LYS A 556 47.80 19.63 -41.44
CA LYS A 556 46.44 19.38 -41.95
C LYS A 556 45.81 20.65 -42.54
N LEU A 557 46.10 21.82 -41.97
CA LEU A 557 45.56 23.11 -42.41
C LEU A 557 46.25 23.66 -43.67
N ASN A 558 47.59 23.65 -43.71
CA ASN A 558 48.38 24.38 -44.70
C ASN A 558 49.10 23.48 -45.72
N GLY A 559 49.14 22.17 -45.49
CA GLY A 559 49.92 21.23 -46.30
C GLY A 559 51.43 21.25 -46.00
N SER A 560 51.97 22.31 -45.39
CA SER A 560 53.34 22.36 -44.86
C SER A 560 53.39 23.09 -43.52
N VAL A 561 54.45 22.84 -42.75
CA VAL A 561 54.63 23.46 -41.44
C VAL A 561 56.12 23.65 -41.12
N VAL A 562 56.46 24.76 -40.47
CA VAL A 562 57.80 24.98 -39.91
C VAL A 562 57.93 24.16 -38.63
N MET A 563 59.01 23.43 -38.50
CA MET A 563 59.36 22.61 -37.34
C MET A 563 60.12 23.45 -36.31
N PRO A 564 60.16 23.03 -35.03
CA PRO A 564 60.90 23.77 -33.99
C PRO A 564 62.41 23.89 -34.25
N ASP A 565 63.01 22.97 -35.00
CA ASP A 565 64.42 23.03 -35.41
C ASP A 565 64.67 23.95 -36.63
N GLY A 566 63.63 24.66 -37.10
CA GLY A 566 63.67 25.55 -38.25
C GLY A 566 63.52 24.85 -39.60
N THR A 567 63.40 23.53 -39.64
CA THR A 567 63.16 22.79 -40.90
C THR A 567 61.71 22.94 -41.36
N VAL A 568 61.44 22.76 -42.66
CA VAL A 568 60.07 22.75 -43.20
C VAL A 568 59.65 21.32 -43.50
N LEU A 569 58.52 20.91 -42.92
CA LEU A 569 57.91 19.62 -43.18
C LEU A 569 56.79 19.77 -44.22
N ASP A 570 57.02 19.22 -45.42
CA ASP A 570 56.04 19.18 -46.50
C ASP A 570 55.03 18.03 -46.33
N GLY A 571 53.85 18.19 -46.94
CA GLY A 571 52.68 17.34 -46.78
C GLY A 571 52.87 15.85 -47.03
N ASP A 572 53.87 15.43 -47.79
CA ASP A 572 54.14 14.01 -48.11
C ASP A 572 55.08 13.31 -47.12
N LYS A 573 55.86 14.06 -46.32
CA LYS A 573 56.84 13.46 -45.39
C LYS A 573 56.16 13.06 -44.09
N LYS A 574 56.33 11.80 -43.67
CA LYS A 574 55.78 11.27 -42.39
C LYS A 574 56.83 10.95 -41.33
N LEU A 575 58.12 10.99 -41.68
CA LEU A 575 59.23 10.60 -40.79
C LEU A 575 60.07 11.83 -40.40
N GLY A 576 60.64 11.79 -39.19
CA GLY A 576 61.57 12.80 -38.69
C GLY A 576 60.98 13.83 -37.72
N ILE A 577 59.66 13.81 -37.47
CA ILE A 577 58.97 14.77 -36.59
C ILE A 577 59.53 14.73 -35.16
N ALA A 578 59.61 13.54 -34.55
CA ALA A 578 60.13 13.38 -33.20
C ALA A 578 61.58 13.88 -33.06
N ARG A 579 62.43 13.64 -34.07
CA ARG A 579 63.82 14.10 -34.08
C ARG A 579 63.91 15.62 -34.15
N ALA A 580 63.11 16.25 -35.03
CA ALA A 580 63.06 17.71 -35.15
C ALA A 580 62.54 18.36 -33.86
N LEU A 581 61.56 17.75 -33.18
CA LEU A 581 61.06 18.20 -31.89
C LEU A 581 62.14 18.10 -30.79
N GLN A 582 62.88 17.00 -30.73
CA GLN A 582 63.99 16.84 -29.76
C GLN A 582 65.13 17.83 -30.01
N GLN A 583 65.41 18.17 -31.29
CA GLN A 583 66.46 19.12 -31.65
C GLN A 583 66.05 20.57 -31.44
N GLY A 584 64.78 20.91 -31.68
CA GLY A 584 64.26 22.26 -31.53
C GLY A 584 63.68 22.59 -30.16
N ILE A 585 63.37 21.59 -29.31
CA ILE A 585 62.94 21.77 -27.92
C ILE A 585 63.88 20.98 -27.00
N SER A 586 64.85 21.68 -26.42
CA SER A 586 65.91 21.13 -25.58
C SER A 586 65.40 20.68 -24.21
N GLU A 587 66.20 19.88 -23.50
CA GLU A 587 65.94 19.54 -22.09
C GLU A 587 66.34 20.67 -21.13
N GLU A 588 67.25 21.55 -21.55
CA GLU A 588 67.81 22.62 -20.72
C GLU A 588 66.85 23.82 -20.62
N ALA A 589 66.19 24.19 -21.72
CA ALA A 589 65.29 25.35 -21.79
C ALA A 589 63.96 25.04 -22.53
N PRO A 590 63.25 23.95 -22.17
CA PRO A 590 62.12 23.44 -22.96
C PRO A 590 60.98 24.44 -23.14
N PHE A 591 60.71 25.26 -22.12
CA PHE A 591 59.65 26.28 -22.19
C PHE A 591 60.01 27.43 -23.14
N GLN A 592 61.25 27.91 -23.11
CA GLN A 592 61.69 29.02 -23.95
C GLN A 592 61.69 28.61 -25.42
N ASP A 593 62.24 27.43 -25.71
CA ASP A 593 62.27 26.86 -27.06
C ASP A 593 60.84 26.65 -27.61
N PHE A 594 59.94 26.09 -26.79
CA PHE A 594 58.54 25.92 -27.17
C PHE A 594 57.83 27.26 -27.40
N ARG A 595 58.13 28.28 -26.58
CA ARG A 595 57.51 29.60 -26.72
C ARG A 595 57.91 30.26 -28.04
N GLU A 596 59.18 30.23 -28.41
CA GLU A 596 59.66 30.76 -29.69
C GLU A 596 58.99 30.05 -30.88
N TYR A 597 58.84 28.73 -30.76
CA TYR A 597 58.10 27.96 -31.74
C TYR A 597 56.61 28.35 -31.81
N LEU A 598 55.96 28.49 -30.66
CA LEU A 598 54.55 28.89 -30.57
C LEU A 598 54.31 30.27 -31.16
N GLU A 599 55.22 31.23 -30.95
CA GLU A 599 55.16 32.56 -31.57
C GLU A 599 55.09 32.45 -33.10
N THR A 600 55.95 31.62 -33.69
CA THR A 600 55.94 31.35 -35.15
C THR A 600 54.60 30.78 -35.63
N ILE A 601 54.01 29.86 -34.85
CA ILE A 601 52.71 29.24 -35.18
C ILE A 601 51.57 30.25 -35.08
N ILE A 602 51.56 31.08 -34.04
CA ILE A 602 50.56 32.12 -33.84
C ILE A 602 50.62 33.17 -34.96
N GLU A 603 51.82 33.60 -35.38
CA GLU A 603 52.00 34.50 -36.51
C GLU A 603 51.42 33.90 -37.81
N THR A 604 51.72 32.62 -38.07
CA THR A 604 51.19 31.90 -39.23
C THR A 604 49.66 31.81 -39.21
N LEU A 605 49.05 31.57 -38.05
CA LEU A 605 47.59 31.53 -37.89
C LEU A 605 46.95 32.92 -38.03
N ALA A 606 47.65 33.96 -37.56
CA ALA A 606 47.16 35.33 -37.67
C ALA A 606 47.02 35.80 -39.12
N GLU A 607 47.92 35.37 -40.03
CA GLU A 607 47.79 35.61 -41.47
C GLU A 607 46.49 35.04 -42.06
N GLN A 608 45.98 33.96 -41.48
CA GLN A 608 44.73 33.31 -41.85
C GLN A 608 43.51 33.77 -41.04
N GLN A 609 43.69 34.81 -40.23
CA GLN A 609 42.70 35.35 -39.30
C GLN A 609 42.24 34.36 -38.22
N LEU A 610 43.03 33.31 -37.94
CA LEU A 610 42.73 32.31 -36.92
C LEU A 610 43.41 32.66 -35.59
N GLY A 611 42.75 32.35 -34.47
CA GLY A 611 43.38 32.16 -33.17
C GLY A 611 43.70 30.69 -32.91
N LEU A 612 44.46 30.41 -31.86
CA LEU A 612 44.84 29.05 -31.46
C LEU A 612 44.08 28.65 -30.19
N LEU A 613 43.32 27.55 -30.26
CA LEU A 613 42.68 26.93 -29.11
C LEU A 613 43.43 25.65 -28.75
N LEU A 614 44.16 25.68 -27.65
CA LEU A 614 44.93 24.54 -27.16
C LEU A 614 44.11 23.69 -26.18
N MET A 615 43.71 22.48 -26.58
CA MET A 615 42.88 21.59 -25.76
C MET A 615 43.74 20.49 -25.15
N ILE A 616 44.10 20.62 -23.87
CA ILE A 616 44.94 19.68 -23.15
C ILE A 616 44.07 18.70 -22.35
N ASP A 617 44.08 17.45 -22.79
CA ASP A 617 43.36 16.33 -22.16
C ASP A 617 44.21 15.68 -21.05
N GLU A 618 43.54 15.15 -20.02
CA GLU A 618 44.16 14.53 -18.84
C GLU A 618 45.24 15.42 -18.16
N PHE A 619 44.91 16.69 -17.93
CA PHE A 619 45.83 17.66 -17.33
C PHE A 619 46.28 17.28 -15.91
N ASP A 620 45.48 16.45 -15.21
CA ASP A 620 45.79 15.88 -13.91
C ASP A 620 47.01 14.94 -13.91
N LYS A 621 47.42 14.39 -15.07
CA LYS A 621 48.66 13.59 -15.18
C LYS A 621 49.93 14.35 -14.85
N LEU A 622 49.93 15.67 -15.03
CA LEU A 622 51.06 16.51 -14.64
C LEU A 622 51.28 16.51 -13.13
N GLN A 623 50.22 16.37 -12.32
CA GLN A 623 50.33 16.26 -10.86
C GLN A 623 51.18 15.04 -10.48
N GLU A 624 50.88 13.88 -11.07
CA GLU A 624 51.60 12.64 -10.83
C GLU A 624 53.10 12.82 -11.10
N GLY A 625 53.43 13.47 -12.22
CA GLY A 625 54.82 13.77 -12.56
C GLY A 625 55.49 14.84 -11.68
N ILE A 626 54.75 15.83 -11.17
CA ILE A 626 55.26 16.81 -10.20
C ILE A 626 55.56 16.13 -8.87
N ASN A 627 54.64 15.30 -8.37
CA ASN A 627 54.82 14.53 -7.14
C ASN A 627 56.02 13.59 -7.23
N ASN A 628 56.21 12.95 -8.40
CA ASN A 628 57.35 12.07 -8.68
C ASN A 628 58.63 12.83 -9.09
N LYS A 629 58.62 14.17 -9.06
CA LYS A 629 59.75 15.06 -9.40
C LYS A 629 60.30 14.94 -10.83
N VAL A 630 59.53 14.36 -11.76
CA VAL A 630 59.89 14.26 -13.20
C VAL A 630 59.35 15.44 -14.02
N THR A 631 58.24 16.03 -13.58
CA THR A 631 57.64 17.23 -14.18
C THR A 631 57.93 18.45 -13.30
N SER A 632 58.35 19.55 -13.90
CA SER A 632 58.57 20.80 -13.18
C SER A 632 57.24 21.38 -12.67
N PRO A 633 57.15 21.83 -11.41
CA PRO A 633 55.98 22.52 -10.89
C PRO A 633 55.70 23.86 -11.57
N GLN A 634 56.60 24.35 -12.44
CA GLN A 634 56.41 25.58 -13.21
C GLN A 634 55.58 25.39 -14.49
N VAL A 635 55.32 24.15 -14.93
CA VAL A 635 54.54 23.90 -16.16
C VAL A 635 53.15 24.58 -16.13
N PRO A 636 52.36 24.53 -15.05
CA PRO A 636 51.07 25.22 -14.98
C PRO A 636 51.19 26.74 -15.09
N GLU A 637 52.19 27.35 -14.45
CA GLU A 637 52.49 28.79 -14.53
C GLU A 637 52.95 29.19 -15.94
N ASN A 638 53.74 28.35 -16.59
CA ASN A 638 54.17 28.54 -17.97
C ASN A 638 52.98 28.55 -18.94
N ILE A 639 52.04 27.61 -18.81
CA ILE A 639 50.82 27.58 -19.64
C ILE A 639 49.97 28.82 -19.39
N ARG A 640 49.80 29.22 -18.12
CA ARG A 640 49.14 30.48 -17.73
C ARG A 640 49.79 31.68 -18.43
N PHE A 641 51.11 31.78 -18.36
CA PHE A 641 51.87 32.86 -18.97
C PHE A 641 51.62 32.93 -20.48
N LEU A 642 51.64 31.79 -21.19
CA LEU A 642 51.38 31.76 -22.63
C LEU A 642 49.99 32.30 -22.96
N VAL A 643 48.95 31.81 -22.29
CA VAL A 643 47.56 32.24 -22.54
C VAL A 643 47.40 33.74 -22.24
N GLN A 644 48.05 34.27 -21.20
CA GLN A 644 48.00 35.71 -20.88
C GLN A 644 48.82 36.58 -21.84
N SER A 645 49.91 36.05 -22.39
CA SER A 645 50.83 36.78 -23.26
C SER A 645 50.32 36.92 -24.69
N PHE A 646 49.52 35.96 -25.17
CA PHE A 646 49.03 35.92 -26.54
C PHE A 646 47.51 36.15 -26.61
N PRO A 647 47.03 37.33 -27.07
CA PRO A 647 45.59 37.67 -27.08
C PRO A 647 44.70 36.75 -27.93
N LYS A 648 45.29 36.03 -28.91
CA LYS A 648 44.61 35.04 -29.77
C LYS A 648 44.97 33.59 -29.41
N LEU A 649 45.42 33.36 -28.18
CA LEU A 649 45.64 32.02 -27.63
C LEU A 649 44.63 31.78 -26.50
N SER A 650 43.91 30.68 -26.59
CA SER A 650 43.01 30.19 -25.55
C SER A 650 43.32 28.73 -25.27
N ALA A 651 42.89 28.24 -24.11
CA ALA A 651 43.14 26.86 -23.73
C ALA A 651 41.90 26.21 -23.12
N ILE A 652 41.67 24.94 -23.43
CA ILE A 652 40.76 24.07 -22.68
C ILE A 652 41.62 23.07 -21.92
N LEU A 653 41.50 23.03 -20.61
CA LEU A 653 42.18 22.06 -19.76
C LEU A 653 41.14 21.09 -19.25
N THR A 654 41.35 19.79 -19.40
CA THR A 654 40.45 18.79 -18.80
C THR A 654 41.09 18.17 -17.57
N GLY A 655 40.26 17.80 -16.60
CA GLY A 655 40.74 17.05 -15.44
C GLY A 655 39.62 16.32 -14.72
N SER A 656 40.02 15.41 -13.85
CA SER A 656 39.09 14.80 -12.89
C SER A 656 38.66 15.81 -11.82
N ARG A 657 37.45 15.62 -11.25
CA ARG A 657 36.91 16.47 -10.17
C ARG A 657 37.75 16.43 -8.88
N ARG A 658 38.70 15.48 -8.79
CA ARG A 658 39.70 15.35 -7.72
C ARG A 658 40.63 16.56 -7.59
N LEU A 659 40.75 17.35 -8.66
CA LEU A 659 41.47 18.63 -8.65
C LEU A 659 40.88 19.65 -7.66
N LYS A 660 39.62 19.48 -7.23
CA LYS A 660 38.95 20.37 -6.26
C LYS A 660 39.56 20.29 -4.84
N ARG A 661 40.06 19.12 -4.42
CA ARG A 661 40.76 18.91 -3.13
C ARG A 661 42.27 19.13 -3.23
N MET A 662 42.87 18.92 -4.40
CA MET A 662 44.29 19.19 -4.66
C MET A 662 44.57 20.69 -4.82
N ARG A 663 44.12 21.51 -3.85
CA ARG A 663 44.69 22.85 -3.57
C ARG A 663 46.12 22.72 -3.04
N GLN A 664 46.97 21.96 -3.73
CA GLN A 664 48.40 22.15 -3.66
C GLN A 664 48.72 23.41 -4.48
N GLU A 665 49.69 24.16 -3.98
CA GLU A 665 50.05 25.52 -4.39
C GLU A 665 50.20 25.70 -5.91
N TYR A 666 50.56 24.63 -6.63
CA TYR A 666 50.84 24.59 -8.08
C TYR A 666 49.67 24.97 -9.00
N TRP A 667 48.43 24.65 -8.63
CA TRP A 667 47.27 24.84 -9.52
C TRP A 667 46.53 26.15 -9.32
N SER A 668 46.82 26.86 -8.22
CA SER A 668 46.25 28.17 -7.90
C SER A 668 46.39 29.17 -9.06
N ALA A 669 47.45 29.01 -9.85
CA ALA A 669 47.76 29.78 -11.04
C ALA A 669 46.64 29.79 -12.09
N LEU A 670 46.08 28.61 -12.38
CA LEU A 670 45.12 28.40 -13.46
C LEU A 670 43.67 28.56 -12.99
N PHE A 671 43.40 28.30 -11.71
CA PHE A 671 42.04 28.38 -11.15
C PHE A 671 41.46 29.80 -11.10
N GLY A 672 42.30 30.84 -11.12
CA GLY A 672 41.87 32.24 -11.17
C GLY A 672 41.69 32.81 -12.58
N LEU A 673 41.97 32.03 -13.63
CA LEU A 673 42.01 32.50 -15.02
C LEU A 673 40.83 32.09 -15.88
N GLY A 674 40.10 31.04 -15.50
CA GLY A 674 39.21 30.35 -16.43
C GLY A 674 37.79 30.09 -15.94
N THR A 675 36.87 29.95 -16.88
CA THR A 675 35.48 29.52 -16.63
C THR A 675 35.45 28.00 -16.47
N ARG A 676 34.80 27.51 -15.42
CA ARG A 676 34.66 26.07 -15.15
C ARG A 676 33.36 25.55 -15.74
N LEU A 677 33.45 24.46 -16.49
CA LEU A 677 32.30 23.79 -17.09
C LEU A 677 32.34 22.31 -16.70
N GLY A 678 31.24 21.82 -16.15
CA GLY A 678 31.10 20.43 -15.72
C GLY A 678 30.60 19.53 -16.84
N VAL A 679 31.16 18.33 -16.95
CA VAL A 679 30.63 17.21 -17.73
C VAL A 679 30.00 16.23 -16.75
N SER A 680 28.68 16.10 -16.83
CA SER A 680 27.84 15.26 -15.95
C SER A 680 27.23 14.07 -16.71
N ALA A 681 26.47 13.22 -16.02
CA ALA A 681 25.65 12.19 -16.65
C ALA A 681 24.65 12.77 -17.68
N LEU A 682 24.15 11.90 -18.58
CA LEU A 682 23.16 12.28 -19.58
C LEU A 682 21.76 12.39 -18.94
N PRO A 683 21.00 13.45 -19.26
CA PRO A 683 19.59 13.50 -18.91
C PRO A 683 18.83 12.39 -19.66
N LEU A 684 17.69 11.97 -19.11
CA LEU A 684 16.89 10.86 -19.64
C LEU A 684 16.56 11.04 -21.13
N GLU A 685 16.25 12.26 -21.58
CA GLU A 685 15.95 12.56 -22.98
C GLU A 685 17.16 12.27 -23.91
N ALA A 686 18.36 12.69 -23.51
CA ALA A 686 19.57 12.43 -24.29
C ALA A 686 19.98 10.95 -24.23
N ALA A 687 19.78 10.31 -23.08
CA ALA A 687 20.01 8.88 -22.91
C ALA A 687 19.07 8.05 -23.79
N ALA A 688 17.78 8.38 -23.85
CA ALA A 688 16.80 7.71 -24.70
C ALA A 688 17.19 7.77 -26.18
N ARG A 689 17.65 8.93 -26.65
CA ARG A 689 18.18 9.10 -28.02
C ARG A 689 19.42 8.25 -28.26
N LEU A 690 20.38 8.26 -27.33
CA LEU A 690 21.57 7.41 -27.39
C LEU A 690 21.23 5.93 -27.44
N ILE A 691 20.21 5.48 -26.70
CA ILE A 691 19.77 4.07 -26.68
C ILE A 691 19.10 3.70 -28.00
N THR A 692 18.21 4.54 -28.52
CA THR A 692 17.26 4.12 -29.57
C THR A 692 17.66 4.52 -30.99
N GLU A 693 18.26 5.71 -31.20
CA GLU A 693 18.58 6.21 -32.54
C GLU A 693 19.64 5.34 -33.28
N PRO A 694 20.74 4.86 -32.65
CA PRO A 694 21.77 4.09 -33.35
C PRO A 694 21.29 2.74 -33.90
N VAL A 695 20.22 2.20 -33.32
CA VAL A 695 19.64 0.88 -33.64
C VAL A 695 18.25 1.00 -34.27
N ALA A 696 17.84 2.21 -34.67
CA ALA A 696 16.55 2.45 -35.30
C ALA A 696 16.35 1.53 -36.53
N GLY A 697 15.24 0.78 -36.54
CA GLY A 697 14.93 -0.21 -37.58
C GLY A 697 15.65 -1.56 -37.43
N ARG A 698 16.49 -1.74 -36.41
CA ARG A 698 17.16 -3.01 -36.06
C ARG A 698 16.62 -3.60 -34.76
N LEU A 699 16.52 -2.77 -33.73
CA LEU A 699 15.95 -3.09 -32.42
C LEU A 699 14.89 -2.05 -32.05
N SER A 700 13.85 -2.49 -31.34
CA SER A 700 12.83 -1.64 -30.75
C SER A 700 12.88 -1.79 -29.23
N TYR A 701 12.99 -0.67 -28.50
CA TYR A 701 13.02 -0.68 -27.03
C TYR A 701 11.68 -0.21 -26.48
N SER A 702 11.15 -0.89 -25.46
CA SER A 702 10.03 -0.35 -24.69
C SER A 702 10.48 0.86 -23.86
N LYS A 703 9.56 1.79 -23.58
CA LYS A 703 9.84 2.98 -22.75
C LYS A 703 10.37 2.61 -21.37
N SER A 704 9.80 1.56 -20.75
CA SER A 704 10.27 1.03 -19.47
C SER A 704 11.69 0.46 -19.56
N ALA A 705 12.05 -0.19 -20.67
CA ALA A 705 13.42 -0.68 -20.87
C ALA A 705 14.43 0.46 -21.00
N VAL A 706 14.06 1.54 -21.71
CA VAL A 706 14.87 2.77 -21.81
C VAL A 706 15.07 3.42 -20.44
N ASN A 707 13.99 3.60 -19.68
CA ASN A 707 14.06 4.17 -18.33
C ASN A 707 14.93 3.28 -17.42
N ARG A 708 14.73 1.96 -17.48
CA ARG A 708 15.51 1.01 -16.69
C ARG A 708 17.00 1.07 -17.02
N ALA A 709 17.37 1.16 -18.30
CA ALA A 709 18.76 1.29 -18.72
C ALA A 709 19.39 2.60 -18.23
N HIS A 710 18.62 3.70 -18.24
CA HIS A 710 19.06 4.99 -17.71
C HIS A 710 19.26 4.94 -16.19
N GLU A 711 18.30 4.39 -15.45
CA GLU A 711 18.36 4.21 -13.99
C GLU A 711 19.57 3.36 -13.57
N LEU A 712 19.71 2.16 -14.14
CA LEU A 712 20.79 1.22 -13.82
C LEU A 712 22.18 1.83 -13.99
N THR A 713 22.34 2.70 -14.99
CA THR A 713 23.62 3.31 -15.34
C THR A 713 23.77 4.74 -14.81
N ALA A 714 22.77 5.25 -14.09
CA ALA A 714 22.67 6.65 -13.66
C ALA A 714 22.87 7.67 -14.80
N GLY A 715 22.52 7.29 -16.04
CA GLY A 715 22.78 8.07 -17.26
C GLY A 715 24.26 8.27 -17.60
N GLN A 716 25.20 7.55 -16.98
CA GLN A 716 26.62 7.70 -17.31
C GLN A 716 26.89 7.20 -18.74
N PRO A 717 27.42 8.05 -19.65
CA PRO A 717 27.51 7.70 -21.08
C PRO A 717 28.25 6.39 -21.35
N TYR A 718 29.35 6.13 -20.65
CA TYR A 718 30.16 4.92 -20.84
C TYR A 718 29.42 3.66 -20.40
N LEU A 719 28.88 3.65 -19.17
CA LEU A 719 28.11 2.51 -18.67
C LEU A 719 26.87 2.26 -19.54
N LEU A 720 26.19 3.33 -19.96
CA LEU A 720 25.02 3.23 -20.82
C LEU A 720 25.36 2.62 -22.18
N GLN A 721 26.46 3.02 -22.82
CA GLN A 721 26.90 2.41 -24.07
C GLN A 721 27.36 0.95 -23.89
N CYS A 722 28.04 0.62 -22.79
CA CYS A 722 28.39 -0.77 -22.47
C CYS A 722 27.15 -1.64 -22.29
N LEU A 723 26.15 -1.14 -21.56
CA LEU A 723 24.88 -1.84 -21.34
C LEU A 723 24.14 -2.04 -22.68
N CYS A 724 24.01 -0.99 -23.48
CA CYS A 724 23.36 -1.07 -24.79
C CYS A 724 24.10 -2.01 -25.74
N ASN A 725 25.44 -2.01 -25.71
CA ASN A 725 26.24 -2.98 -26.48
C ASN A 725 25.94 -4.42 -26.02
N ARG A 726 25.85 -4.68 -24.72
CA ARG A 726 25.53 -6.00 -24.19
C ARG A 726 24.11 -6.44 -24.54
N VAL A 727 23.13 -5.53 -24.47
CA VAL A 727 21.75 -5.78 -24.93
C VAL A 727 21.75 -6.14 -26.42
N PHE A 728 22.50 -5.40 -27.24
CA PHE A 728 22.62 -5.67 -28.66
C PHE A 728 23.25 -7.05 -28.93
N ASP A 729 24.30 -7.42 -28.21
CA ASP A 729 24.95 -8.73 -28.33
C ASP A 729 24.00 -9.88 -27.94
N ILE A 730 23.20 -9.70 -26.88
CA ILE A 730 22.20 -10.67 -26.45
C ILE A 730 21.12 -10.81 -27.54
N ALA A 731 20.57 -9.68 -28.01
CA ALA A 731 19.58 -9.65 -29.09
C ALA A 731 20.09 -10.30 -30.38
N ALA A 732 21.36 -10.07 -30.75
CA ALA A 732 22.01 -10.69 -31.90
C ALA A 732 22.15 -12.22 -31.76
N ARG A 733 22.38 -12.72 -30.55
CA ARG A 733 22.48 -14.17 -30.28
C ARG A 733 21.13 -14.86 -30.20
N THR A 734 20.14 -14.22 -29.58
CA THR A 734 18.80 -14.81 -29.37
C THR A 734 17.85 -14.59 -30.54
N GLY A 735 18.17 -13.65 -31.44
CA GLY A 735 17.30 -13.26 -32.54
C GLY A 735 16.15 -12.33 -32.14
N VAL A 736 16.12 -11.87 -30.89
CA VAL A 736 15.10 -10.96 -30.38
C VAL A 736 15.31 -9.56 -30.98
N ARG A 737 14.22 -8.94 -31.45
CA ARG A 737 14.24 -7.56 -31.97
C ARG A 737 13.54 -6.55 -31.06
N SER A 738 12.77 -7.03 -30.09
CA SER A 738 12.04 -6.21 -29.12
C SER A 738 12.69 -6.32 -27.75
N ILE A 739 13.21 -5.21 -27.23
CA ILE A 739 13.92 -5.14 -25.97
C ILE A 739 12.97 -4.70 -24.86
N THR A 740 12.84 -5.55 -23.84
CA THR A 740 12.03 -5.33 -22.63
C THR A 740 12.94 -5.05 -21.42
N VAL A 741 12.32 -4.78 -20.26
CA VAL A 741 13.02 -4.58 -18.98
C VAL A 741 13.88 -5.80 -18.62
N ASP A 742 13.37 -7.02 -18.83
CA ASP A 742 14.09 -8.25 -18.52
C ASP A 742 15.38 -8.38 -19.33
N HIS A 743 15.32 -8.10 -20.65
CA HIS A 743 16.52 -8.09 -21.50
C HIS A 743 17.58 -7.08 -21.03
N VAL A 744 17.14 -5.92 -20.52
CA VAL A 744 18.04 -4.91 -19.97
C VAL A 744 18.66 -5.38 -18.65
N ASN A 745 17.88 -6.01 -17.78
CA ASN A 745 18.39 -6.58 -16.52
C ASN A 745 19.37 -7.73 -16.79
N ASP A 746 19.05 -8.67 -17.70
CA ASP A 746 19.94 -9.76 -18.09
C ASP A 746 21.26 -9.23 -18.67
N ALA A 747 21.20 -8.17 -19.48
CA ALA A 747 22.38 -7.50 -20.00
C ALA A 747 23.18 -6.79 -18.90
N ALA A 748 22.51 -6.22 -17.91
CA ALA A 748 23.16 -5.56 -16.78
C ALA A 748 23.89 -6.56 -15.90
N ASP A 749 23.25 -7.68 -15.55
CA ASP A 749 23.84 -8.75 -14.76
C ASP A 749 25.06 -9.34 -15.47
N ALA A 750 24.95 -9.61 -16.77
CA ALA A 750 26.08 -10.08 -17.58
C ALA A 750 27.20 -9.03 -17.73
N LEU A 751 26.88 -7.73 -17.69
CA LEU A 751 27.90 -6.67 -17.71
C LEU A 751 28.61 -6.57 -16.36
N VAL A 752 27.90 -6.77 -15.24
CA VAL A 752 28.46 -6.72 -13.89
C VAL A 752 29.56 -7.77 -13.68
N GLU A 753 29.37 -8.98 -14.19
CA GLU A 753 30.37 -10.06 -14.09
C GLU A 753 31.69 -9.73 -14.83
N ASP A 754 31.62 -8.98 -15.94
CA ASP A 754 32.71 -8.78 -16.89
C ASP A 754 33.39 -7.39 -16.83
N ASN A 755 32.94 -6.47 -15.96
CA ASN A 755 33.31 -5.04 -16.10
C ASN A 755 34.38 -4.56 -15.12
N GLU A 756 35.61 -4.39 -15.62
CA GLU A 756 36.75 -3.79 -14.91
C GLU A 756 36.51 -2.34 -14.44
N HIS A 757 35.51 -1.64 -14.99
CA HIS A 757 35.24 -0.26 -14.61
C HIS A 757 34.80 -0.13 -13.15
N PHE A 758 33.96 -1.04 -12.64
CA PHE A 758 33.55 -1.00 -11.24
C PHE A 758 34.71 -1.31 -10.31
N ALA A 759 35.59 -2.24 -10.69
CA ALA A 759 36.84 -2.48 -9.95
C ALA A 759 37.72 -1.21 -9.89
N SER A 760 37.84 -0.47 -11.01
CA SER A 760 38.59 0.80 -11.00
C SER A 760 37.96 1.87 -10.09
N LEU A 761 36.62 1.98 -10.08
CA LEU A 761 35.89 2.89 -9.18
C LEU A 761 36.03 2.49 -7.71
N TRP A 762 36.10 1.18 -7.44
CA TRP A 762 36.32 0.60 -6.13
C TRP A 762 37.74 0.81 -5.60
N ASP A 763 38.75 0.77 -6.45
CA ASP A 763 40.13 1.08 -6.06
C ASP A 763 40.30 2.56 -5.72
N TYR A 764 39.56 3.41 -6.42
CA TYR A 764 39.54 4.85 -6.24
C TYR A 764 38.96 5.34 -4.91
N THR A 765 38.27 4.50 -4.14
CA THR A 765 37.81 4.85 -2.80
C THR A 765 38.94 4.83 -1.77
N GLU A 766 40.05 4.13 -2.07
CA GLU A 766 41.29 4.01 -1.28
C GLU A 766 41.16 3.26 0.06
N PHE A 767 40.16 3.59 0.87
CA PHE A 767 39.99 3.08 2.23
C PHE A 767 38.82 2.10 2.36
N ASP A 768 38.97 1.11 3.24
CA ASP A 768 37.97 0.06 3.46
C ASP A 768 36.73 0.61 4.18
N ARG A 769 36.88 1.65 5.02
CA ARG A 769 35.73 2.36 5.61
C ARG A 769 34.82 3.04 4.58
N ARG A 770 35.39 3.63 3.52
CA ARG A 770 34.62 4.25 2.42
C ARG A 770 33.94 3.21 1.56
N ARG A 771 34.64 2.11 1.29
CA ARG A 771 34.09 0.93 0.62
C ARG A 771 32.92 0.34 1.38
N PHE A 772 33.06 0.21 2.70
CA PHE A 772 31.98 -0.26 3.57
C PHE A 772 30.79 0.69 3.54
N LEU A 773 31.02 2.00 3.57
CA LEU A 773 29.97 3.00 3.47
C LEU A 773 29.17 2.91 2.16
N LEU A 774 29.84 2.69 1.02
CA LEU A 774 29.16 2.44 -0.26
C LEU A 774 28.27 1.19 -0.21
N TYR A 775 28.80 0.09 0.34
CA TYR A 775 28.04 -1.16 0.44
C TYR A 775 26.88 -1.03 1.44
N LEU A 776 27.08 -0.27 2.52
CA LEU A 776 26.02 0.02 3.48
C LEU A 776 24.87 0.82 2.83
N LEU A 777 25.17 1.84 2.01
CA LEU A 777 24.16 2.62 1.29
C LEU A 777 23.36 1.76 0.31
N HIS A 778 24.01 0.83 -0.39
CA HIS A 778 23.35 -0.14 -1.27
C HIS A 778 22.39 -1.06 -0.50
N ARG A 779 22.89 -1.67 0.58
CA ARG A 779 22.13 -2.66 1.34
C ARG A 779 20.89 -2.08 2.04
N GLU A 780 20.97 -0.82 2.45
CA GLU A 780 19.89 -0.12 3.15
C GLU A 780 19.02 0.74 2.21
N GLU A 781 19.20 0.66 0.88
CA GLU A 781 18.45 1.45 -0.10
C GLU A 781 16.92 1.26 0.03
N ASN A 782 16.47 0.03 0.30
CA ASN A 782 15.06 -0.33 0.50
C ASN A 782 14.66 -0.36 1.99
N GLY A 783 15.47 0.24 2.87
CA GLY A 783 15.21 0.33 4.29
C GLY A 783 14.01 1.23 4.63
N PRO A 784 13.40 1.07 5.82
CA PRO A 784 12.26 1.89 6.25
C PRO A 784 12.64 3.37 6.50
N ASP A 785 13.92 3.64 6.78
CA ASP A 785 14.44 4.96 7.08
C ASP A 785 15.40 5.44 5.98
N PRO A 786 15.23 6.66 5.42
CA PRO A 786 16.19 7.23 4.49
C PRO A 786 17.57 7.37 5.13
N MET A 787 18.63 7.10 4.36
CA MET A 787 20.04 7.16 4.79
C MET A 787 20.52 8.60 5.02
N ARG A 788 19.99 9.25 6.06
CA ARG A 788 20.45 10.55 6.58
C ARG A 788 21.73 10.37 7.37
N LEU A 789 22.49 11.46 7.58
CA LEU A 789 23.78 11.39 8.30
C LEU A 789 23.67 10.65 9.65
N GLY A 790 22.71 11.02 10.50
CA GLY A 790 22.53 10.34 11.80
C GLY A 790 22.11 8.86 11.70
N VAL A 791 21.44 8.46 10.61
CA VAL A 791 21.11 7.03 10.36
C VAL A 791 22.37 6.28 9.93
N ILE A 792 23.17 6.88 9.06
CA ILE A 792 24.46 6.33 8.63
C ILE A 792 25.38 6.13 9.84
N GLU A 793 25.49 7.13 10.72
CA GLU A 793 26.30 7.04 11.94
C GLU A 793 25.83 5.91 12.86
N ALA A 794 24.53 5.81 13.12
CA ALA A 794 23.98 4.74 13.95
C ALA A 794 24.24 3.34 13.35
N LYS A 795 24.15 3.21 12.01
CA LYS A 795 24.42 1.95 11.31
C LYS A 795 25.91 1.58 11.30
N LEU A 796 26.80 2.57 11.19
CA LEU A 796 28.24 2.38 11.33
C LEU A 796 28.60 1.93 12.76
N GLU A 797 27.98 2.55 13.78
CA GLU A 797 28.16 2.19 15.18
C GLU A 797 27.64 0.76 15.47
N GLU A 798 26.46 0.40 14.95
CA GLU A 798 25.93 -0.97 15.02
C GLU A 798 26.86 -1.99 14.35
N ALA A 799 27.51 -1.61 13.26
CA ALA A 799 28.52 -2.41 12.57
C ALA A 799 29.87 -2.49 13.30
N GLY A 800 30.04 -1.74 14.39
CA GLY A 800 31.28 -1.63 15.17
C GLY A 800 32.37 -0.78 14.48
N VAL A 801 31.98 0.09 13.54
CA VAL A 801 32.87 1.02 12.84
C VAL A 801 32.70 2.41 13.47
N GLU A 802 33.40 2.65 14.59
CA GLU A 802 33.30 3.91 15.32
C GLU A 802 34.15 5.01 14.65
N LEU A 803 33.50 5.98 14.02
CA LEU A 803 34.13 7.13 13.37
C LEU A 803 33.55 8.43 13.94
N ARG A 804 34.37 9.48 13.97
CA ARG A 804 33.87 10.84 14.28
C ARG A 804 33.06 11.37 13.11
N GLU A 805 32.02 12.16 13.40
CA GLU A 805 31.13 12.78 12.41
C GLU A 805 31.91 13.49 11.29
N GLU A 806 32.99 14.22 11.62
CA GLU A 806 33.76 14.96 10.62
C GLU A 806 34.45 14.04 9.59
N ILE A 807 34.82 12.82 10.00
CA ILE A 807 35.42 11.82 9.11
C ILE A 807 34.35 11.24 8.18
N VAL A 808 33.17 10.92 8.71
CA VAL A 808 32.05 10.39 7.93
C VAL A 808 31.60 11.41 6.88
N ILE A 809 31.47 12.68 7.25
CA ILE A 809 31.16 13.78 6.32
C ILE A 809 32.24 13.87 5.22
N SER A 810 33.52 13.89 5.60
CA SER A 810 34.64 13.97 4.64
C SER A 810 34.69 12.79 3.67
N ASP A 811 34.37 11.58 4.15
CA ASP A 811 34.30 10.38 3.32
C ASP A 811 33.08 10.41 2.39
N LEU A 812 31.90 10.83 2.86
CA LEU A 812 30.71 11.04 2.01
C LEU A 812 30.94 12.12 0.96
N GLU A 813 31.57 13.23 1.31
CA GLU A 813 31.93 14.29 0.36
C GLU A 813 32.85 13.77 -0.72
N LEU A 814 33.85 12.95 -0.38
CA LEU A 814 34.71 12.33 -1.38
C LEU A 814 33.95 11.37 -2.29
N LEU A 815 33.09 10.51 -1.73
CA LEU A 815 32.29 9.59 -2.52
C LEU A 815 31.32 10.32 -3.47
N ARG A 816 30.79 11.48 -3.05
CA ARG A 816 30.01 12.38 -3.91
C ARG A 816 30.84 13.04 -4.99
N GLU A 817 32.07 13.45 -4.69
CA GLU A 817 33.00 13.95 -5.70
C GLU A 817 33.35 12.91 -6.76
N LEU A 818 33.40 11.63 -6.36
CA LEU A 818 33.54 10.49 -7.26
C LEU A 818 32.23 10.12 -7.99
N GLU A 819 31.12 10.84 -7.76
CA GLU A 819 29.76 10.51 -8.23
C GLU A 819 29.32 9.06 -7.92
N LEU A 820 29.86 8.47 -6.85
CA LEU A 820 29.44 7.15 -6.38
C LEU A 820 28.27 7.25 -5.40
N VAL A 821 28.14 8.41 -4.75
CA VAL A 821 27.05 8.74 -3.84
C VAL A 821 26.37 10.01 -4.30
N ASP A 822 25.04 10.07 -4.20
CA ASP A 822 24.26 11.28 -4.41
C ASP A 822 23.61 11.74 -3.09
N LEU A 823 23.23 13.02 -3.02
CA LEU A 823 22.53 13.61 -1.88
C LEU A 823 21.21 14.19 -2.37
N HIS A 824 20.10 13.60 -1.93
CA HIS A 824 18.77 14.04 -2.29
C HIS A 824 18.15 14.92 -1.19
N GLY A 825 17.39 15.94 -1.59
CA GLY A 825 16.67 16.85 -0.69
C GLY A 825 17.48 18.08 -0.24
N GLU A 826 16.79 19.08 0.33
CA GLU A 826 17.41 20.29 0.87
C GLU A 826 17.25 20.37 2.40
N SER A 827 18.26 20.93 3.07
CA SER A 827 18.25 21.28 4.50
C SER A 827 18.19 20.08 5.48
N SER A 828 17.07 19.86 6.18
CA SER A 828 16.96 18.92 7.31
C SER A 828 16.44 17.52 6.93
N GLY A 829 16.10 17.31 5.66
CA GLY A 829 15.58 16.05 5.13
C GLY A 829 16.55 15.30 4.21
N ALA A 830 17.77 15.80 4.05
CA ALA A 830 18.68 15.29 3.03
C ALA A 830 19.18 13.88 3.34
N TYR A 831 19.21 13.00 2.33
CA TYR A 831 19.61 11.60 2.47
C TYR A 831 20.53 11.18 1.32
N TYR A 832 21.42 10.24 1.62
CA TYR A 832 22.44 9.76 0.71
C TYR A 832 22.00 8.45 0.04
N THR A 833 22.37 8.25 -1.21
CA THR A 833 22.08 7.02 -1.97
C THR A 833 23.31 6.62 -2.77
N LEU A 834 23.41 5.33 -3.10
CA LEU A 834 24.36 4.90 -4.12
C LEU A 834 23.89 5.43 -5.47
N THR A 835 24.74 6.18 -6.17
CA THR A 835 24.36 6.83 -7.44
C THR A 835 24.09 5.82 -8.55
N ILE A 836 24.87 4.73 -8.62
CA ILE A 836 24.87 3.77 -9.73
C ILE A 836 24.34 2.42 -9.24
N PRO A 837 23.07 2.06 -9.52
CA PRO A 837 22.49 0.79 -9.07
C PRO A 837 23.27 -0.45 -9.54
N MET A 838 23.81 -0.44 -10.77
CA MET A 838 24.64 -1.55 -11.25
C MET A 838 25.93 -1.75 -10.43
N MET A 839 26.46 -0.70 -9.81
CA MET A 839 27.58 -0.86 -8.89
C MET A 839 27.14 -1.63 -7.64
N GLY A 840 25.91 -1.44 -7.18
CA GLY A 840 25.33 -2.21 -6.08
C GLY A 840 25.25 -3.70 -6.38
N GLN A 841 24.74 -4.05 -7.57
CA GLN A 841 24.75 -5.43 -8.07
C GLN A 841 26.17 -6.01 -8.14
N TRP A 842 27.15 -5.22 -8.57
CA TRP A 842 28.55 -5.61 -8.57
C TRP A 842 29.09 -5.88 -7.17
N LEU A 843 28.74 -5.05 -6.18
CA LEU A 843 29.13 -5.27 -4.79
C LEU A 843 28.60 -6.60 -4.26
N ASP A 844 27.33 -6.93 -4.52
CA ASP A 844 26.74 -8.20 -4.09
C ASP A 844 27.40 -9.42 -4.73
N SER A 845 27.92 -9.28 -5.95
CA SER A 845 28.58 -10.38 -6.67
C SER A 845 30.07 -10.56 -6.31
N GLN A 846 30.80 -9.47 -6.04
CA GLN A 846 32.27 -9.48 -5.91
C GLN A 846 32.79 -9.24 -4.49
N GLN A 847 32.00 -8.63 -3.59
CA GLN A 847 32.45 -8.24 -2.26
C GLN A 847 31.69 -8.98 -1.17
N ASP A 848 32.39 -9.44 -0.14
CA ASP A 848 31.76 -10.01 1.05
C ASP A 848 31.56 -8.90 2.10
N PHE A 849 30.30 -8.66 2.44
CA PHE A 849 29.89 -7.60 3.36
C PHE A 849 30.54 -7.73 4.74
N GLU A 850 30.64 -8.94 5.28
CA GLU A 850 31.15 -9.20 6.62
C GLU A 850 32.68 -9.08 6.69
N ILE A 851 33.37 -9.55 5.64
CA ILE A 851 34.82 -9.36 5.51
C ILE A 851 35.15 -7.87 5.39
N LEU A 852 34.41 -7.14 4.56
CA LEU A 852 34.61 -5.70 4.38
C LEU A 852 34.34 -4.92 5.68
N ARG A 853 33.26 -5.26 6.40
CA ARG A 853 32.96 -4.70 7.73
C ARG A 853 34.12 -4.90 8.68
N SER A 854 34.70 -6.10 8.72
CA SER A 854 35.84 -6.41 9.60
C SER A 854 37.07 -5.54 9.27
N ARG A 855 37.34 -5.27 7.99
CA ARG A 855 38.47 -4.41 7.58
C ARG A 855 38.21 -2.95 7.90
N ALA A 856 37.01 -2.45 7.60
CA ALA A 856 36.60 -1.09 7.94
C ALA A 856 36.68 -0.82 9.44
N ARG A 857 36.29 -1.81 10.27
CA ARG A 857 36.43 -1.73 11.73
C ARG A 857 37.87 -1.64 12.18
N ALA A 858 38.75 -2.52 11.68
CA ALA A 858 40.17 -2.48 12.02
C ALA A 858 40.81 -1.14 11.64
N GLU A 859 40.43 -0.60 10.48
CA GLU A 859 40.88 0.72 10.04
C GLU A 859 40.38 1.87 10.93
N ALA A 860 39.11 1.81 11.38
CA ALA A 860 38.57 2.80 12.32
C ALA A 860 39.26 2.76 13.69
N GLU A 861 39.56 1.55 14.20
CA GLU A 861 40.31 1.35 15.45
C GLU A 861 41.72 1.95 15.36
N ASP A 862 42.43 1.77 14.24
CA ASP A 862 43.76 2.37 14.00
C ASP A 862 43.72 3.90 13.97
N ILE A 863 42.69 4.49 13.36
CA ILE A 863 42.51 5.96 13.33
C ILE A 863 42.27 6.50 14.75
N SER A 864 41.42 5.83 15.53
CA SER A 864 41.15 6.18 16.93
C SER A 864 42.41 6.05 17.79
N GLY A 865 43.20 5.00 17.56
CA GLY A 865 44.49 4.77 18.21
C GLY A 865 45.50 5.89 17.94
N LYS A 866 45.72 6.27 16.68
CA LYS A 866 46.65 7.37 16.31
C LYS A 866 46.22 8.72 16.86
N LEU A 867 44.92 9.02 16.85
CA LEU A 867 44.38 10.24 17.45
C LEU A 867 44.58 10.28 18.97
N SER A 868 44.52 9.12 19.64
CA SER A 868 44.77 9.01 21.09
C SER A 868 46.24 9.19 21.47
N GLU A 869 47.18 8.77 20.60
CA GLU A 869 48.62 8.96 20.79
C GLU A 869 49.05 10.44 20.63
N ILE A 870 48.43 11.18 19.70
CA ILE A 870 48.67 12.62 19.49
C ILE A 870 48.16 13.47 20.69
N THR A 871 47.23 12.95 21.50
CA THR A 871 46.67 13.63 22.68
C THR A 871 47.34 13.29 24.01
N ARG A 872 48.50 12.61 24.02
CA ARG A 872 49.27 12.44 25.27
C ARG A 872 49.96 13.77 25.65
N PRO A 873 49.85 14.24 26.91
CA PRO A 873 50.49 15.48 27.32
C PRO A 873 52.01 15.35 27.27
N GLU A 874 52.67 16.37 26.72
CA GLU A 874 54.11 16.63 26.83
C GLU A 874 54.50 16.71 28.32
N ASP A 875 55.00 15.61 28.88
CA ASP A 875 55.91 15.63 30.01
C ASP A 875 56.76 14.35 29.93
N GLU A 876 58.08 14.55 29.90
CA GLU A 876 59.18 13.56 29.91
C GLU A 876 59.66 13.00 28.54
N ILE A 877 60.63 13.69 27.91
CA ILE A 877 62.07 13.32 27.92
C ILE A 877 62.89 14.27 27.01
N GLU A 878 64.01 14.74 27.56
CA GLU A 878 65.09 15.51 26.93
C GLU A 878 65.81 14.79 25.77
N ASP A 879 66.38 15.61 24.88
CA ASP A 879 67.49 15.32 23.96
C ASP A 879 67.33 14.19 22.94
N THR A 880 66.92 14.54 21.73
CA THR A 880 67.74 14.31 20.53
C THR A 880 67.26 15.14 19.33
N LYS A 881 68.24 15.70 18.62
CA LYS A 881 68.11 16.43 17.36
C LYS A 881 67.70 15.50 16.21
N ASP A 882 67.14 16.16 15.20
CA ASP A 882 66.90 15.70 13.82
C ASP A 882 65.71 14.74 13.66
N ILE A 883 64.67 15.20 12.96
CA ILE A 883 64.15 14.60 11.72
C ILE A 883 63.02 15.50 11.18
N ASP A 884 63.19 15.86 9.90
CA ASP A 884 62.28 16.58 9.01
C ASP A 884 60.91 15.88 8.82
N ASP A 885 59.94 16.68 8.36
CA ASP A 885 58.82 16.35 7.44
C ASP A 885 58.22 14.94 7.46
N GLU A 886 56.91 14.86 7.78
CA GLU A 886 55.91 14.17 6.95
C GLU A 886 54.48 14.64 7.26
#